data_AF-A0A847VAE2-F1
#
_entry.id   AF-A0A847VAE2-F1
#
_cell.length_a   1.000
_cell.length_b   1.000
_cell.length_c   1.000
_cell.angle_alpha   90.00
_cell.angle_beta   90.00
_cell.angle_gamma   90.00
#
_symmetry.space_group_name_H-M   'P 1'
#
loop_
_entity.id
_entity.type
_entity.pdbx_description
1 polymer ?
#
loop_
_entity_poly.entity_id
_entity_poly.type
_entity_poly.pdbx_seq_one_letter_code
_entity_poly.pdbx_strand_id
1 'polypeptide(L)'
;MTNRGPPPQVITMRHPLLFVLLACLLLLPLAAAALPPVLTDRAPVPPNSTVGSLEGTRGNDKLSTDLVRLVEPSARLPGQSRADLARSLHGRGAYRGSLDPADAGEVYVYVSLEEGAATSQVDRLATVVARDEARGLVSAWVPEKQLLPLSAQPRVRSVRTVNPGVVGTGSLTSEGDAPLRADLFRAATGWSGAGMKVGVISDGVNTWTAARDSGDLPADFHVLSDMYDGDEGTAMAEIVHDIAPGASIYFHDAGGAVDHLLFNQAITALANAGCRVIVDDVSWLDTPHFEDGIIAQTVAGVIASKGLVYVGNAGNFARQHYQGQFRDQGGSLAGWHDFRTGGTGQYTQVYANLPPGGHAGVFLQWDDRFGHSGNDYNLYLCTMDGTILASSMDVQNGNDDPLEVAGFTNEGAQALDVVVWVKKTAGEARELEAYITASNGAWVYTENIVAADSITGNHVVPDEIAVAAADVASPSTLEGFSSHGPATIRWPAPGVRQKPDVAGPDGGVISGAGGWGSWDGLAYRFYGTSASAPHVAALAALVWSGKPNATAAEVREALLETAQDRGPLGWDAGWGFGWPDATGFAERLGATPSVRAVPGGVGLPTDTDADGLFDDVNGNGRKDFADVVLFFNQMTWIAENEPVAAFDDNGNGRIDFADVVWLFNHL
;
A
#
# COMPACT_ATOMS: atom_id res chain seq x y z
N MET A 1 0.49 74.85 -1.57
CA MET A 1 -0.34 75.85 -2.28
C MET A 1 -1.23 75.06 -3.23
N THR A 2 -2.45 74.74 -2.79
CA THR A 2 -3.70 75.44 -3.18
C THR A 2 -4.03 75.23 -4.66
N ASN A 3 -5.22 74.85 -5.09
CA ASN A 3 -6.51 74.71 -4.40
C ASN A 3 -7.50 74.13 -5.42
N ARG A 4 -8.33 73.20 -4.94
CA ARG A 4 -9.82 73.20 -5.01
C ARG A 4 -10.53 73.04 -6.37
N GLY A 5 -11.34 71.97 -6.44
CA GLY A 5 -12.60 71.90 -7.20
C GLY A 5 -13.69 72.86 -6.65
N PRO A 6 -15.02 72.57 -6.68
CA PRO A 6 -15.62 71.24 -6.49
C PRO A 6 -17.01 71.08 -7.25
N PRO A 7 -18.05 70.34 -6.79
CA PRO A 7 -18.95 69.45 -7.58
C PRO A 7 -20.44 69.92 -7.40
N PRO A 8 -21.54 69.14 -7.18
CA PRO A 8 -21.88 67.70 -7.34
C PRO A 8 -23.23 67.47 -8.08
N GLN A 9 -23.74 66.22 -8.17
CA GLN A 9 -25.13 65.88 -7.76
C GLN A 9 -25.37 64.35 -7.71
N VAL A 10 -25.97 63.95 -6.59
CA VAL A 10 -26.49 62.64 -6.21
C VAL A 10 -27.96 62.59 -6.56
N ILE A 11 -28.48 61.49 -7.13
CA ILE A 11 -29.90 61.13 -6.98
C ILE A 11 -30.03 59.62 -6.73
N THR A 12 -30.75 59.33 -5.65
CA THR A 12 -31.12 58.06 -5.04
C THR A 12 -32.37 57.40 -5.65
N MET A 13 -32.37 56.06 -5.64
CA MET A 13 -33.47 55.07 -5.47
C MET A 13 -34.85 55.26 -6.16
N ARG A 14 -35.36 54.18 -6.79
CA ARG A 14 -36.61 53.46 -6.41
C ARG A 14 -36.93 52.25 -7.31
N HIS A 15 -37.27 51.12 -6.67
CA HIS A 15 -37.91 49.88 -7.18
C HIS A 15 -39.31 50.16 -7.82
N PRO A 16 -39.89 49.30 -8.72
CA PRO A 16 -40.49 48.01 -8.32
C PRO A 16 -40.70 46.85 -9.36
N LEU A 17 -40.81 45.63 -8.82
CA LEU A 17 -41.79 44.53 -9.07
C LEU A 17 -42.01 43.87 -10.46
N LEU A 18 -41.68 42.56 -10.49
CA LEU A 18 -42.54 41.39 -10.84
C LEU A 18 -42.68 40.83 -12.29
N PHE A 19 -42.67 39.48 -12.34
CA PHE A 19 -42.99 38.48 -13.39
C PHE A 19 -41.84 37.96 -14.29
N VAL A 20 -41.61 36.66 -14.60
CA VAL A 20 -41.92 35.30 -14.05
C VAL A 20 -41.51 34.27 -15.14
N LEU A 21 -40.91 33.13 -14.73
CA LEU A 21 -40.68 31.83 -15.46
C LEU A 21 -39.77 31.89 -16.72
N LEU A 22 -38.83 30.99 -17.05
CA LEU A 22 -38.49 29.58 -16.76
C LEU A 22 -37.02 29.44 -17.27
N ALA A 23 -36.04 28.77 -16.66
CA ALA A 23 -35.78 27.33 -16.69
C ALA A 23 -34.33 27.09 -16.19
N CYS A 24 -34.12 25.95 -15.52
CA CYS A 24 -32.92 25.57 -14.77
C CYS A 24 -31.67 25.32 -15.62
N LEU A 25 -30.53 25.92 -15.24
CA LEU A 25 -29.18 25.31 -15.23
C LEU A 25 -28.13 26.30 -14.70
N LEU A 26 -27.24 25.77 -13.85
CA LEU A 26 -25.88 26.24 -13.52
C LEU A 26 -25.71 27.51 -12.66
N LEU A 27 -25.29 27.29 -11.40
CA LEU A 27 -24.12 27.87 -10.72
C LEU A 27 -24.31 27.84 -9.19
N LEU A 28 -23.48 27.06 -8.48
CA LEU A 28 -23.15 27.30 -7.08
C LEU A 28 -21.62 27.24 -6.91
N PRO A 29 -21.00 28.26 -6.26
CA PRO A 29 -19.56 28.33 -6.06
C PRO A 29 -19.14 27.76 -4.69
N LEU A 30 -17.82 27.56 -4.57
CA LEU A 30 -17.04 27.17 -3.39
C LEU A 30 -17.51 27.79 -2.06
N ALA A 31 -17.61 26.95 -1.02
CA ALA A 31 -16.79 26.93 0.21
C ALA A 31 -17.58 26.54 1.48
N ALA A 32 -16.89 25.83 2.37
CA ALA A 32 -17.09 25.66 3.82
C ALA A 32 -17.91 24.47 4.35
N ALA A 33 -17.30 23.84 5.37
CA ALA A 33 -17.71 22.66 6.10
C ALA A 33 -19.04 22.79 6.88
N ALA A 34 -19.74 21.66 7.05
CA ALA A 34 -20.75 21.48 8.08
C ALA A 34 -20.63 20.10 8.75
N LEU A 35 -20.74 20.13 10.08
CA LEU A 35 -20.68 19.07 11.12
C LEU A 35 -21.48 17.78 10.85
N PRO A 36 -21.19 16.67 11.59
CA PRO A 36 -21.86 15.38 11.40
C PRO A 36 -23.33 15.44 11.82
N PRO A 37 -24.21 14.58 11.28
CA PRO A 37 -25.56 14.44 11.83
C PRO A 37 -25.51 13.81 13.23
N VAL A 38 -26.11 14.52 14.20
CA VAL A 38 -26.39 14.08 15.56
C VAL A 38 -27.40 12.92 15.56
N LEU A 39 -27.20 11.97 16.48
CA LEU A 39 -28.16 10.94 16.90
C LEU A 39 -29.55 11.55 17.10
N THR A 40 -30.52 11.13 16.30
CA THR A 40 -31.92 11.26 16.70
C THR A 40 -32.27 10.06 17.58
N ASP A 41 -32.87 10.33 18.73
CA ASP A 41 -33.38 9.37 19.71
C ASP A 41 -34.15 8.22 19.05
N ARG A 42 -33.45 7.14 18.72
CA ARG A 42 -34.01 5.80 18.68
C ARG A 42 -32.98 4.89 19.30
N ALA A 43 -33.32 4.38 20.49
CA ALA A 43 -32.67 3.20 21.04
C ALA A 43 -32.56 2.15 19.91
N PRO A 44 -31.43 1.44 19.80
CA PRO A 44 -31.33 0.35 18.85
C PRO A 44 -32.47 -0.62 19.12
N VAL A 45 -33.36 -0.75 18.14
CA VAL A 45 -34.32 -1.84 18.12
C VAL A 45 -33.46 -3.07 17.81
N PRO A 46 -33.35 -4.07 18.70
CA PRO A 46 -32.79 -5.35 18.31
C PRO A 46 -33.54 -5.80 17.05
N PRO A 47 -32.92 -6.57 16.14
CA PRO A 47 -33.59 -7.05 14.94
C PRO A 47 -34.98 -7.49 15.34
N ASN A 48 -35.98 -6.83 14.75
CA ASN A 48 -37.37 -7.07 15.05
C ASN A 48 -37.53 -8.59 15.00
N SER A 49 -38.23 -9.16 15.98
CA SER A 49 -38.54 -10.59 16.13
C SER A 49 -39.32 -11.18 14.94
N THR A 50 -39.30 -10.53 13.79
CA THR A 50 -39.58 -11.04 12.45
C THR A 50 -38.35 -11.61 11.72
N VAL A 51 -37.18 -11.77 12.36
CA VAL A 51 -36.27 -12.88 11.98
C VAL A 51 -36.84 -14.23 12.45
N GLY A 52 -37.95 -14.22 13.21
CA GLY A 52 -38.82 -15.39 13.39
C GLY A 52 -39.60 -15.80 12.14
N SER A 53 -39.41 -15.17 10.97
CA SER A 53 -40.06 -15.59 9.71
C SER A 53 -39.11 -15.97 8.57
N LEU A 54 -37.80 -16.11 8.82
CA LEU A 54 -36.89 -16.81 7.89
C LEU A 54 -36.50 -18.22 8.41
N GLU A 55 -36.89 -18.58 9.63
CA GLU A 55 -36.80 -19.96 10.14
C GLU A 55 -37.88 -20.90 9.55
N GLY A 56 -38.66 -20.43 8.56
CA GLY A 56 -39.73 -21.21 7.92
C GLY A 56 -39.60 -21.41 6.42
N THR A 57 -38.55 -20.92 5.75
CA THR A 57 -38.45 -20.93 4.27
C THR A 57 -37.08 -21.37 3.75
N ARG A 58 -36.47 -22.41 4.33
CA ARG A 58 -35.58 -23.29 3.54
C ARG A 58 -36.48 -24.20 2.73
N GLY A 59 -36.77 -23.86 1.46
CA GLY A 59 -37.59 -24.71 0.59
C GLY A 59 -36.98 -26.08 0.29
N ASN A 60 -35.69 -26.27 0.65
CA ASN A 60 -35.00 -27.55 0.60
C ASN A 60 -33.88 -27.63 1.65
N ASP A 61 -33.90 -28.65 2.51
CA ASP A 61 -32.91 -28.89 3.58
C ASP A 61 -31.64 -29.59 3.09
N LYS A 62 -31.69 -30.19 1.90
CA LYS A 62 -30.59 -30.95 1.29
C LYS A 62 -29.76 -30.13 0.31
N LEU A 63 -30.24 -28.98 -0.18
CA LEU A 63 -29.48 -28.06 -1.02
C LEU A 63 -28.67 -27.07 -0.18
N SER A 64 -27.45 -26.74 -0.63
CA SER A 64 -26.70 -25.61 -0.06
C SER A 64 -27.40 -24.28 -0.33
N THR A 65 -27.20 -23.31 0.56
CA THR A 65 -27.96 -22.03 0.58
C THR A 65 -27.86 -21.24 -0.72
N ASP A 66 -26.72 -21.31 -1.41
CA ASP A 66 -26.50 -20.72 -2.74
C ASP A 66 -27.35 -21.38 -3.82
N LEU A 67 -27.47 -22.72 -3.81
CA LEU A 67 -28.32 -23.47 -4.73
C LEU A 67 -29.81 -23.24 -4.47
N VAL A 68 -30.22 -23.16 -3.20
CA VAL A 68 -31.61 -22.82 -2.81
C VAL A 68 -31.96 -21.44 -3.36
N ARG A 69 -31.10 -20.43 -3.16
CA ARG A 69 -31.32 -19.06 -3.69
C ARG A 69 -31.35 -19.01 -5.21
N LEU A 70 -30.57 -19.84 -5.88
CA LEU A 70 -30.52 -19.92 -7.33
C LEU A 70 -31.88 -20.37 -7.89
N VAL A 71 -32.43 -21.46 -7.36
CA VAL A 71 -33.64 -22.12 -7.90
C VAL A 71 -34.96 -21.69 -7.26
N GLU A 72 -34.93 -21.07 -6.07
CA GLU A 72 -36.12 -20.61 -5.36
C GLU A 72 -36.15 -19.07 -5.22
N PRO A 73 -37.00 -18.39 -6.00
CA PRO A 73 -37.15 -16.92 -5.90
C PRO A 73 -37.52 -16.43 -4.50
N SER A 74 -38.29 -17.23 -3.75
CA SER A 74 -38.71 -16.91 -2.37
C SER A 74 -37.58 -16.96 -1.34
N ALA A 75 -36.45 -17.59 -1.67
CA ALA A 75 -35.29 -17.69 -0.79
C ALA A 75 -34.23 -16.61 -1.05
N ARG A 76 -34.40 -15.81 -2.11
CA ARG A 76 -33.46 -14.74 -2.50
C ARG A 76 -33.55 -13.56 -1.55
N LEU A 77 -32.41 -12.91 -1.35
CA LEU A 77 -32.34 -11.68 -0.54
C LEU A 77 -33.00 -10.50 -1.29
N PRO A 78 -33.51 -9.47 -0.58
CA PRO A 78 -34.00 -8.26 -1.21
C PRO A 78 -32.96 -7.66 -2.16
N GLY A 79 -33.34 -7.43 -3.43
CA GLY A 79 -32.44 -6.91 -4.47
C GLY A 79 -31.52 -7.94 -5.15
N GLN A 80 -31.49 -9.20 -4.69
CA GLN A 80 -30.66 -10.24 -5.31
C GLN A 80 -31.37 -10.90 -6.50
N SER A 81 -30.80 -10.80 -7.69
CA SER A 81 -31.34 -11.46 -8.89
C SER A 81 -30.80 -12.87 -9.08
N ARG A 82 -31.49 -13.69 -9.88
CA ARG A 82 -30.97 -15.01 -10.32
C ARG A 82 -29.66 -14.85 -11.08
N ALA A 83 -29.56 -13.84 -11.94
CA ALA A 83 -28.39 -13.60 -12.78
C ALA A 83 -27.15 -13.29 -11.93
N ASP A 84 -27.32 -12.60 -10.80
CA ASP A 84 -26.20 -12.32 -9.87
C ASP A 84 -25.69 -13.60 -9.20
N LEU A 85 -26.61 -14.50 -8.84
CA LEU A 85 -26.28 -15.82 -8.29
C LEU A 85 -25.60 -16.72 -9.32
N ALA A 86 -26.10 -16.74 -10.55
CA ALA A 86 -25.50 -17.47 -11.66
C ALA A 86 -24.09 -16.93 -11.99
N ARG A 87 -23.91 -15.60 -12.00
CA ARG A 87 -22.61 -14.95 -12.22
C ARG A 87 -21.61 -15.27 -11.09
N SER A 88 -22.07 -15.30 -9.84
CA SER A 88 -21.25 -15.71 -8.68
C SER A 88 -20.80 -17.18 -8.75
N LEU A 89 -21.67 -18.08 -9.19
CA LEU A 89 -21.31 -19.49 -9.39
C LEU A 89 -20.41 -19.68 -10.61
N HIS A 90 -20.63 -18.90 -11.66
CA HIS A 90 -19.82 -18.91 -12.87
C HIS A 90 -18.39 -18.42 -12.61
N GLY A 91 -18.24 -17.33 -11.85
CA GLY A 91 -16.93 -16.83 -11.42
C GLY A 91 -16.10 -17.82 -10.58
N ARG A 92 -16.75 -18.82 -9.97
CA ARG A 92 -16.09 -19.91 -9.21
C ARG A 92 -15.89 -21.18 -10.04
N GLY A 93 -16.11 -21.13 -11.36
CA GLY A 93 -16.05 -22.29 -12.25
C GLY A 93 -17.16 -23.33 -12.00
N ALA A 94 -18.15 -23.01 -11.16
CA ALA A 94 -19.19 -23.93 -10.72
C ALA A 94 -20.52 -23.76 -11.47
N TYR A 95 -20.55 -22.97 -12.55
CA TYR A 95 -21.73 -22.77 -13.39
C TYR A 95 -21.35 -22.66 -14.87
N ARG A 96 -22.11 -23.31 -15.75
CA ARG A 96 -21.95 -23.22 -17.21
C ARG A 96 -23.31 -23.06 -17.90
N GLY A 97 -23.34 -22.27 -18.97
CA GLY A 97 -24.56 -21.92 -19.71
C GLY A 97 -24.81 -20.42 -19.74
N SER A 98 -25.98 -20.01 -20.23
CA SER A 98 -26.35 -18.59 -20.35
C SER A 98 -26.49 -17.94 -18.97
N LEU A 99 -25.98 -16.71 -18.84
CA LEU A 99 -26.12 -15.83 -17.67
C LEU A 99 -27.33 -14.89 -17.80
N ASP A 100 -28.07 -14.99 -18.91
CA ASP A 100 -29.31 -14.26 -19.12
C ASP A 100 -30.33 -14.67 -18.03
N PRO A 101 -31.04 -13.71 -17.39
CA PRO A 101 -32.12 -14.00 -16.47
C PRO A 101 -33.15 -15.02 -16.97
N ALA A 102 -33.39 -15.07 -18.30
CA ALA A 102 -34.38 -15.92 -18.95
C ALA A 102 -33.93 -17.38 -19.17
N ASP A 103 -32.62 -17.66 -19.13
CA ASP A 103 -32.07 -18.97 -19.51
C ASP A 103 -31.41 -19.70 -18.33
N ALA A 104 -31.77 -20.97 -18.14
CA ALA A 104 -31.21 -21.84 -17.10
C ALA A 104 -29.97 -22.59 -17.59
N GLY A 105 -28.89 -22.58 -16.81
CA GLY A 105 -27.65 -23.30 -17.04
C GLY A 105 -27.54 -24.58 -16.20
N GLU A 106 -26.31 -25.08 -16.08
CA GLU A 106 -25.93 -26.21 -15.24
C GLU A 106 -24.96 -25.76 -14.14
N VAL A 107 -25.11 -26.35 -12.95
CA VAL A 107 -24.28 -26.08 -11.78
C VAL A 107 -23.43 -27.31 -11.47
N TYR A 108 -22.16 -27.12 -11.14
CA TYR A 108 -21.27 -28.20 -10.73
C TYR A 108 -21.43 -28.48 -9.23
N VAL A 109 -21.84 -29.69 -8.86
CA VAL A 109 -22.21 -30.03 -7.48
C VAL A 109 -21.60 -31.36 -7.00
N TYR A 110 -21.32 -31.43 -5.69
CA TYR A 110 -21.16 -32.66 -4.94
C TYR A 110 -22.53 -33.15 -4.46
N VAL A 111 -22.86 -34.40 -4.79
CA VAL A 111 -24.04 -35.13 -4.31
C VAL A 111 -23.56 -36.19 -3.33
N SER A 112 -23.92 -36.04 -2.07
CA SER A 112 -23.68 -37.06 -1.04
C SER A 112 -24.92 -37.91 -0.86
N LEU A 113 -24.75 -39.22 -0.88
CA LEU A 113 -25.79 -40.22 -0.66
C LEU A 113 -25.61 -40.92 0.69
N GLU A 114 -26.67 -41.59 1.14
CA GLU A 114 -26.62 -42.46 2.32
C GLU A 114 -25.63 -43.62 2.13
N GLU A 115 -25.08 -44.11 3.23
CA GLU A 115 -24.14 -45.23 3.23
C GLU A 115 -24.77 -46.48 2.57
N GLY A 116 -24.03 -47.13 1.66
CA GLY A 116 -24.52 -48.25 0.86
C GLY A 116 -25.50 -47.89 -0.26
N ALA A 117 -25.63 -46.61 -0.63
CA ALA A 117 -26.42 -46.18 -1.79
C ALA A 117 -25.63 -46.28 -3.08
N ALA A 118 -26.22 -46.90 -4.11
CA ALA A 118 -25.63 -46.91 -5.43
C ALA A 118 -25.61 -45.48 -5.99
N THR A 119 -24.43 -44.97 -6.32
CA THR A 119 -24.31 -43.61 -6.87
C THR A 119 -24.94 -43.47 -8.26
N SER A 120 -25.21 -44.58 -8.95
CA SER A 120 -25.83 -44.65 -10.29
C SER A 120 -27.25 -44.05 -10.36
N GLN A 121 -27.87 -43.75 -9.22
CA GLN A 121 -29.16 -43.05 -9.18
C GLN A 121 -29.08 -41.57 -9.60
N VAL A 122 -27.89 -40.97 -9.57
CA VAL A 122 -27.64 -39.56 -9.97
C VAL A 122 -27.66 -39.38 -11.49
N ASP A 123 -27.37 -40.44 -12.25
CA ASP A 123 -27.10 -40.45 -13.69
C ASP A 123 -28.27 -39.97 -14.55
N ARG A 124 -29.49 -40.09 -14.02
CA ARG A 124 -30.71 -39.69 -14.74
C ARG A 124 -30.96 -38.18 -14.68
N LEU A 125 -30.33 -37.48 -13.74
CA LEU A 125 -30.61 -36.07 -13.43
C LEU A 125 -29.38 -35.18 -13.60
N ALA A 126 -28.21 -35.76 -13.86
CA ALA A 126 -26.94 -35.06 -13.90
C ALA A 126 -25.98 -35.68 -14.92
N THR A 127 -25.10 -34.84 -15.46
CA THR A 127 -23.91 -35.32 -16.19
C THR A 127 -22.80 -35.60 -15.17
N VAL A 128 -22.62 -36.88 -14.82
CA VAL A 128 -21.65 -37.30 -13.80
C VAL A 128 -20.22 -37.09 -14.29
N VAL A 129 -19.39 -36.50 -13.44
CA VAL A 129 -17.96 -36.25 -13.68
C VAL A 129 -17.10 -37.29 -12.97
N ALA A 130 -17.34 -37.54 -11.67
CA ALA A 130 -16.61 -38.54 -10.90
C ALA A 130 -17.44 -39.15 -9.76
N ARG A 131 -17.01 -40.30 -9.25
CA ARG A 131 -17.68 -41.05 -8.16
C ARG A 131 -16.68 -41.56 -7.13
N ASP A 132 -17.07 -41.52 -5.87
CA ASP A 132 -16.51 -42.30 -4.76
C ASP A 132 -17.61 -43.22 -4.23
N GLU A 133 -17.63 -44.46 -4.71
CA GLU A 133 -18.62 -45.48 -4.32
C GLU A 133 -18.48 -45.87 -2.84
N ALA A 134 -17.26 -45.79 -2.27
CA ALA A 134 -17.01 -46.18 -0.89
C ALA A 134 -17.60 -45.16 0.11
N ARG A 135 -17.72 -43.89 -0.28
CA ARG A 135 -18.26 -42.80 0.55
C ARG A 135 -19.61 -42.28 0.09
N GLY A 136 -20.19 -42.87 -0.96
CA GLY A 136 -21.46 -42.44 -1.54
C GLY A 136 -21.41 -40.99 -2.01
N LEU A 137 -20.34 -40.58 -2.70
CA LEU A 137 -20.16 -39.19 -3.16
C LEU A 137 -20.05 -39.14 -4.68
N VAL A 138 -20.72 -38.19 -5.31
CA VAL A 138 -20.67 -37.95 -6.77
C VAL A 138 -20.37 -36.49 -7.03
N SER A 139 -19.48 -36.18 -7.97
CA SER A 139 -19.41 -34.84 -8.57
C SER A 139 -20.08 -34.86 -9.94
N ALA A 140 -20.96 -33.90 -10.22
CA ALA A 140 -21.73 -33.88 -11.45
C ALA A 140 -22.16 -32.47 -11.85
N TRP A 141 -22.31 -32.24 -13.15
CA TRP A 141 -23.02 -31.07 -13.68
C TRP A 141 -24.51 -31.34 -13.65
N VAL A 142 -25.27 -30.49 -12.96
CA VAL A 142 -26.72 -30.64 -12.79
C VAL A 142 -27.41 -29.42 -13.40
N PRO A 143 -28.31 -29.61 -14.38
CA PRO A 143 -29.17 -28.52 -14.84
C PRO A 143 -29.93 -27.91 -13.67
N GLU A 144 -30.06 -26.57 -13.61
CA GLU A 144 -30.72 -25.90 -12.47
C GLU A 144 -32.11 -26.46 -12.17
N LYS A 145 -32.85 -26.80 -13.23
CA LYS A 145 -34.20 -27.41 -13.14
C LYS A 145 -34.22 -28.78 -12.47
N GLN A 146 -33.07 -29.46 -12.40
CA GLN A 146 -32.91 -30.79 -11.82
C GLN A 146 -32.35 -30.76 -10.39
N LEU A 147 -31.93 -29.61 -9.85
CA LEU A 147 -31.42 -29.51 -8.47
C LEU A 147 -32.47 -29.87 -7.42
N LEU A 148 -33.71 -29.42 -7.59
CA LEU A 148 -34.83 -29.78 -6.71
C LEU A 148 -35.25 -31.26 -6.87
N PRO A 149 -35.46 -31.79 -8.09
CA PRO A 149 -35.66 -33.23 -8.29
C PRO A 149 -34.54 -34.13 -7.72
N LEU A 150 -33.28 -33.70 -7.85
CA LEU A 150 -32.13 -34.45 -7.37
C LEU A 150 -32.06 -34.49 -5.85
N SER A 151 -32.25 -33.35 -5.18
CA SER A 151 -32.31 -33.29 -3.71
C SER A 151 -33.51 -34.04 -3.14
N ALA A 152 -34.63 -34.13 -3.87
CA ALA A 152 -35.82 -34.88 -3.45
C ALA A 152 -35.65 -36.42 -3.51
N GLN A 153 -34.55 -36.95 -4.08
CA GLN A 153 -34.33 -38.39 -4.08
C GLN A 153 -34.16 -38.94 -2.65
N PRO A 154 -34.78 -40.09 -2.31
CA PRO A 154 -34.81 -40.59 -0.93
C PRO A 154 -33.42 -40.75 -0.30
N ARG A 155 -32.43 -41.24 -1.07
CA ARG A 155 -31.10 -41.58 -0.57
C ARG A 155 -30.06 -40.48 -0.78
N VAL A 156 -30.45 -39.30 -1.30
CA VAL A 156 -29.58 -38.12 -1.37
C VAL A 156 -29.62 -37.43 -0.02
N ARG A 157 -28.46 -37.29 0.60
CA ARG A 157 -28.25 -36.62 1.89
C ARG A 157 -28.01 -35.13 1.73
N SER A 158 -27.23 -34.74 0.73
CA SER A 158 -26.95 -33.33 0.45
C SER A 158 -26.49 -33.12 -0.99
N VAL A 159 -26.82 -31.95 -1.54
CA VAL A 159 -26.32 -31.44 -2.81
C VAL A 159 -25.70 -30.07 -2.54
N ARG A 160 -24.40 -29.93 -2.78
CA ARG A 160 -23.65 -28.69 -2.53
C ARG A 160 -22.79 -28.34 -3.74
N THR A 161 -22.59 -27.08 -4.01
CA THR A 161 -21.70 -26.60 -5.08
C THR A 161 -20.28 -27.18 -4.93
N VAL A 162 -19.65 -27.59 -6.04
CA VAL A 162 -18.22 -27.92 -6.07
C VAL A 162 -17.46 -26.61 -6.10
N ASN A 163 -16.66 -26.38 -5.07
CA ASN A 163 -15.63 -25.33 -5.11
C ASN A 163 -14.34 -25.95 -5.69
N PRO A 164 -13.65 -25.29 -6.62
CA PRO A 164 -12.39 -25.78 -7.16
C PRO A 164 -11.32 -25.88 -6.06
N GLY A 165 -10.41 -26.84 -6.20
CA GLY A 165 -9.18 -26.88 -5.39
C GLY A 165 -8.21 -25.82 -5.89
N VAL A 166 -7.62 -25.08 -4.96
CA VAL A 166 -6.69 -23.96 -5.23
C VAL A 166 -5.29 -24.52 -5.51
N VAL A 167 -4.65 -24.03 -6.58
CA VAL A 167 -3.19 -24.06 -6.76
C VAL A 167 -2.66 -22.74 -6.21
N GLY A 168 -1.59 -22.82 -5.41
CA GLY A 168 -1.22 -21.83 -4.40
C GLY A 168 -1.19 -20.37 -4.83
N THR A 169 -2.17 -19.64 -4.31
CA THR A 169 -2.10 -18.32 -3.66
C THR A 169 -3.10 -18.38 -2.50
N GLY A 170 -2.97 -17.52 -1.49
CA GLY A 170 -3.81 -17.57 -0.30
C GLY A 170 -5.30 -17.32 -0.54
N SER A 171 -6.04 -17.08 0.54
CA SER A 171 -7.45 -16.69 0.41
C SER A 171 -7.60 -15.33 -0.30
N LEU A 172 -6.53 -14.54 -0.31
CA LEU A 172 -6.39 -13.25 -0.97
C LEU A 172 -5.02 -13.18 -1.69
N THR A 173 -4.86 -12.20 -2.57
CA THR A 173 -3.58 -11.90 -3.23
C THR A 173 -3.45 -10.38 -3.23
N SER A 174 -2.30 -9.87 -2.81
CA SER A 174 -2.07 -8.44 -2.72
C SER A 174 -2.35 -7.76 -4.05
N GLU A 175 -3.17 -6.71 -4.01
CA GLU A 175 -3.49 -5.88 -5.17
C GLU A 175 -2.25 -5.18 -5.73
N GLY A 176 -1.16 -5.09 -4.97
CA GLY A 176 0.12 -4.53 -5.41
C GLY A 176 0.88 -5.41 -6.42
N ASP A 177 0.45 -6.65 -6.65
CA ASP A 177 1.07 -7.61 -7.56
C ASP A 177 1.01 -7.21 -9.03
N ALA A 178 -0.18 -6.82 -9.50
CA ALA A 178 -0.39 -6.42 -10.89
C ALA A 178 0.27 -5.07 -11.24
N PRO A 179 0.18 -4.02 -10.39
CA PRO A 179 0.88 -2.76 -10.64
C PRO A 179 2.41 -2.87 -10.70
N LEU A 180 3.01 -3.86 -10.04
CA LEU A 180 4.45 -4.17 -10.15
C LEU A 180 4.77 -5.12 -11.32
N ARG A 181 3.73 -5.55 -12.05
CA ARG A 181 3.76 -6.59 -13.10
C ARG A 181 4.37 -7.91 -12.62
N ALA A 182 4.33 -8.18 -11.32
CA ALA A 182 4.93 -9.36 -10.75
C ALA A 182 4.12 -10.62 -11.12
N ASP A 183 2.79 -10.52 -11.18
CA ASP A 183 1.90 -11.55 -11.71
C ASP A 183 2.26 -11.95 -13.16
N LEU A 184 2.44 -10.93 -14.01
CA LEU A 184 2.75 -11.15 -15.42
C LEU A 184 4.11 -11.79 -15.58
N PHE A 185 5.08 -11.32 -14.80
CA PHE A 185 6.45 -11.81 -14.76
C PHE A 185 6.53 -13.27 -14.27
N ARG A 186 5.82 -13.63 -13.20
CA ARG A 186 5.75 -15.01 -12.71
C ARG A 186 5.15 -15.93 -13.76
N ALA A 187 4.05 -15.53 -14.39
CA ALA A 187 3.42 -16.31 -15.45
C ALA A 187 4.33 -16.51 -16.69
N ALA A 188 5.13 -15.50 -17.01
CA ALA A 188 6.06 -15.49 -18.13
C ALA A 188 7.31 -16.35 -17.89
N THR A 189 7.94 -16.21 -16.72
CA THR A 189 9.27 -16.77 -16.45
C THR A 189 9.23 -18.09 -15.67
N GLY A 190 8.14 -18.34 -14.94
CA GLY A 190 8.04 -19.40 -13.95
C GLY A 190 8.90 -19.16 -12.71
N TRP A 191 9.54 -18.00 -12.57
CA TRP A 191 10.28 -17.64 -11.36
C TRP A 191 9.29 -17.26 -10.27
N SER A 192 9.60 -17.64 -9.03
CA SER A 192 8.67 -17.47 -7.91
C SER A 192 9.33 -16.92 -6.65
N GLY A 193 10.63 -16.62 -6.66
CA GLY A 193 11.39 -16.40 -5.43
C GLY A 193 12.07 -17.67 -4.90
N ALA A 194 11.90 -18.82 -5.56
CA ALA A 194 12.48 -20.10 -5.15
C ALA A 194 13.99 -20.00 -4.87
N GLY A 195 14.40 -20.45 -3.69
CA GLY A 195 15.81 -20.41 -3.25
C GLY A 195 16.25 -19.08 -2.63
N MET A 196 15.39 -18.07 -2.62
CA MET A 196 15.61 -16.83 -1.86
C MET A 196 15.09 -16.96 -0.44
N LYS A 197 15.77 -16.26 0.48
CA LYS A 197 15.33 -16.06 1.86
C LYS A 197 15.07 -14.58 2.07
N VAL A 198 13.85 -14.24 2.51
CA VAL A 198 13.42 -12.86 2.82
C VAL A 198 13.20 -12.76 4.31
N GLY A 199 13.88 -11.82 4.96
CA GLY A 199 13.68 -11.50 6.37
C GLY A 199 12.75 -10.31 6.53
N VAL A 200 11.76 -10.40 7.42
CA VAL A 200 10.80 -9.35 7.76
C VAL A 200 11.02 -8.96 9.23
N ILE A 201 11.14 -7.66 9.50
CA ILE A 201 11.17 -7.09 10.85
C ILE A 201 10.00 -6.13 11.01
N SER A 202 9.17 -6.34 12.03
CA SER A 202 8.03 -5.47 12.35
C SER A 202 7.60 -5.70 13.82
N ASP A 203 6.37 -5.35 14.20
CA ASP A 203 5.85 -5.45 15.56
C ASP A 203 5.80 -6.89 16.10
N GLY A 204 5.09 -7.78 15.41
CA GLY A 204 4.77 -9.13 15.82
C GLY A 204 4.06 -9.93 14.73
N VAL A 205 3.88 -11.22 14.98
CA VAL A 205 3.21 -12.16 14.07
C VAL A 205 2.19 -13.03 14.79
N ASN A 206 1.56 -12.56 15.86
CA ASN A 206 0.90 -13.46 16.83
C ASN A 206 -0.15 -14.39 16.22
N THR A 207 -0.79 -13.97 15.12
CA THR A 207 -1.83 -14.76 14.43
C THR A 207 -1.41 -15.28 13.06
N TRP A 208 -0.10 -15.35 12.76
CA TRP A 208 0.44 -15.90 11.50
C TRP A 208 -0.06 -17.30 11.15
N THR A 209 -0.39 -18.12 12.16
CA THR A 209 -0.96 -19.45 11.93
C THR A 209 -2.33 -19.40 11.24
N ALA A 210 -3.12 -18.35 11.45
CA ALA A 210 -4.38 -18.14 10.73
C ALA A 210 -4.13 -17.84 9.25
N ALA A 211 -3.18 -16.95 8.96
CA ALA A 211 -2.75 -16.64 7.59
C ALA A 211 -2.17 -17.87 6.88
N ARG A 212 -1.40 -18.71 7.59
CA ARG A 212 -0.95 -20.01 7.05
C ARG A 212 -2.11 -20.95 6.75
N ASP A 213 -3.07 -21.05 7.67
CA ASP A 213 -4.19 -21.98 7.53
C ASP A 213 -5.18 -21.55 6.42
N SER A 214 -5.23 -20.25 6.09
CA SER A 214 -5.91 -19.72 4.90
C SER A 214 -5.08 -19.75 3.61
N GLY A 215 -3.78 -20.06 3.72
CA GLY A 215 -2.84 -20.16 2.61
C GLY A 215 -2.18 -18.83 2.22
N ASP A 216 -2.43 -17.75 2.95
CA ASP A 216 -1.84 -16.42 2.74
C ASP A 216 -0.39 -16.35 3.27
N LEU A 217 0.03 -17.33 4.08
CA LEU A 217 1.44 -17.59 4.40
C LEU A 217 1.86 -19.01 4.06
N PRO A 218 3.14 -19.22 3.71
CA PRO A 218 3.65 -20.54 3.39
C PRO A 218 3.75 -21.42 4.64
N ALA A 219 3.63 -22.74 4.46
CA ALA A 219 3.74 -23.70 5.56
C ALA A 219 5.12 -23.70 6.24
N ASP A 220 6.17 -23.27 5.52
CA ASP A 220 7.54 -23.12 5.99
C ASP A 220 7.89 -21.68 6.42
N PHE A 221 6.91 -20.90 6.88
CA PHE A 221 7.17 -19.62 7.55
C PHE A 221 8.05 -19.79 8.81
N HIS A 222 9.14 -19.02 8.90
CA HIS A 222 10.15 -19.17 9.95
C HIS A 222 10.18 -17.99 10.92
N VAL A 223 9.67 -18.18 12.14
CA VAL A 223 9.74 -17.17 13.20
C VAL A 223 11.02 -17.35 14.01
N LEU A 224 11.94 -16.38 13.95
CA LEU A 224 13.14 -16.34 14.78
C LEU A 224 12.85 -15.74 16.17
N SER A 225 11.98 -14.74 16.24
CA SER A 225 11.49 -14.11 17.46
C SER A 225 10.09 -13.51 17.24
N ASP A 226 9.24 -13.62 18.26
CA ASP A 226 7.88 -13.04 18.33
C ASP A 226 7.54 -12.80 19.81
N MET A 227 8.23 -11.84 20.44
CA MET A 227 8.10 -11.57 21.88
C MET A 227 7.11 -10.46 22.22
N TYR A 228 6.52 -9.81 21.21
CA TYR A 228 5.64 -8.63 21.36
C TYR A 228 4.31 -8.86 20.65
N ASP A 229 3.28 -8.16 21.14
CA ASP A 229 1.95 -8.24 20.55
C ASP A 229 1.91 -7.39 19.27
N GLY A 230 1.37 -7.95 18.18
CA GLY A 230 1.39 -7.36 16.85
C GLY A 230 1.06 -8.38 15.76
N ASP A 231 0.58 -7.89 14.62
CA ASP A 231 0.32 -8.68 13.41
C ASP A 231 0.65 -7.91 12.12
N GLU A 232 1.32 -6.76 12.22
CA GLU A 232 1.83 -6.04 11.04
C GLU A 232 2.87 -6.89 10.31
N GLY A 233 3.73 -7.59 11.08
CA GLY A 233 4.67 -8.57 10.55
C GLY A 233 3.99 -9.71 9.78
N THR A 234 2.80 -10.14 10.21
CA THR A 234 2.00 -11.15 9.49
C THR A 234 1.58 -10.59 8.13
N ALA A 235 1.02 -9.38 8.10
CA ALA A 235 0.58 -8.73 6.86
C ALA A 235 1.74 -8.42 5.89
N MET A 236 2.89 -7.97 6.39
CA MET A 236 4.10 -7.79 5.57
C MET A 236 4.57 -9.11 4.97
N ALA A 237 4.53 -10.20 5.74
CA ALA A 237 4.91 -11.52 5.25
C ALA A 237 3.93 -12.07 4.20
N GLU A 238 2.63 -11.78 4.32
CA GLU A 238 1.62 -12.11 3.30
C GLU A 238 1.94 -11.41 1.97
N ILE A 239 2.28 -10.11 2.00
CA ILE A 239 2.72 -9.36 0.81
C ILE A 239 3.93 -10.03 0.16
N VAL A 240 4.93 -10.43 0.97
CA VAL A 240 6.10 -11.14 0.44
C VAL A 240 5.71 -12.46 -0.20
N HIS A 241 4.79 -13.21 0.41
CA HIS A 241 4.30 -14.47 -0.12
C HIS A 241 3.54 -14.31 -1.44
N ASP A 242 2.71 -13.27 -1.57
CA ASP A 242 1.92 -13.04 -2.78
C ASP A 242 2.80 -12.69 -4.00
N ILE A 243 3.80 -11.84 -3.79
CA ILE A 243 4.70 -11.40 -4.86
C ILE A 243 5.77 -12.46 -5.16
N ALA A 244 6.32 -13.10 -4.13
CA ALA A 244 7.40 -14.10 -4.24
C ALA A 244 7.03 -15.43 -3.53
N PRO A 245 6.03 -16.18 -4.05
CA PRO A 245 5.43 -17.33 -3.37
C PRO A 245 6.38 -18.52 -3.14
N GLY A 246 7.51 -18.58 -3.84
CA GLY A 246 8.55 -19.58 -3.66
C GLY A 246 9.68 -19.17 -2.71
N ALA A 247 9.70 -17.92 -2.21
CA ALA A 247 10.69 -17.48 -1.25
C ALA A 247 10.43 -18.07 0.14
N SER A 248 11.48 -18.44 0.87
CA SER A 248 11.36 -18.78 2.29
C SER A 248 11.36 -17.50 3.12
N ILE A 249 10.30 -17.29 3.89
CA ILE A 249 10.09 -16.06 4.65
C ILE A 249 10.48 -16.29 6.12
N TYR A 250 11.30 -15.39 6.64
CA TYR A 250 11.79 -15.37 8.02
C TYR A 250 11.26 -14.11 8.70
N PHE A 251 10.83 -14.22 9.95
CA PHE A 251 10.36 -13.09 10.75
C PHE A 251 11.19 -12.91 12.02
N HIS A 252 11.35 -11.66 12.45
CA HIS A 252 11.85 -11.30 13.76
C HIS A 252 11.13 -10.04 14.26
N ASP A 253 10.62 -10.03 15.48
CA ASP A 253 10.06 -8.80 16.08
C ASP A 253 11.11 -7.68 16.25
N ALA A 254 10.66 -6.44 16.28
CA ALA A 254 11.52 -5.26 16.39
C ALA A 254 12.00 -4.96 17.83
N GLY A 255 11.84 -5.88 18.80
CA GLY A 255 12.16 -5.59 20.20
C GLY A 255 11.16 -4.64 20.86
N GLY A 256 9.90 -4.64 20.41
CA GLY A 256 8.83 -3.76 20.90
C GLY A 256 8.94 -2.31 20.42
N ALA A 257 9.72 -2.03 19.37
CA ALA A 257 9.91 -0.70 18.78
C ALA A 257 10.33 0.39 19.78
N VAL A 258 10.98 0.00 20.89
CA VAL A 258 11.49 0.91 21.94
C VAL A 258 12.97 0.67 22.28
N ASP A 259 13.62 -0.33 21.68
CA ASP A 259 15.02 -0.67 21.94
C ASP A 259 15.84 -0.84 20.64
N HIS A 260 16.68 0.16 20.35
CA HIS A 260 17.61 0.17 19.21
C HIS A 260 18.54 -1.05 19.17
N LEU A 261 18.93 -1.59 20.33
CA LEU A 261 19.87 -2.72 20.41
C LEU A 261 19.20 -4.04 20.05
N LEU A 262 17.95 -4.24 20.47
CA LEU A 262 17.16 -5.41 20.08
C LEU A 262 16.86 -5.38 18.57
N PHE A 263 16.56 -4.19 18.02
CA PHE A 263 16.38 -4.04 16.58
C PHE A 263 17.66 -4.37 15.79
N ASN A 264 18.83 -3.87 16.23
CA ASN A 264 20.10 -4.25 15.61
C ASN A 264 20.42 -5.75 15.71
N GLN A 265 19.99 -6.41 16.80
CA GLN A 265 20.09 -7.86 16.94
C GLN A 265 19.16 -8.58 15.96
N ALA A 266 17.94 -8.09 15.72
CA ALA A 266 17.01 -8.62 14.73
C ALA A 266 17.61 -8.59 13.31
N ILE A 267 18.14 -7.44 12.89
CA ILE A 267 18.84 -7.26 11.60
C ILE A 267 19.96 -8.29 11.46
N THR A 268 20.81 -8.38 12.48
CA THR A 268 21.96 -9.30 12.48
C THR A 268 21.52 -10.76 12.48
N ALA A 269 20.44 -11.11 13.19
CA ALA A 269 19.91 -12.47 13.28
C ALA A 269 19.37 -12.94 11.92
N LEU A 270 18.57 -12.12 11.24
CA LEU A 270 18.06 -12.43 9.90
C LEU A 270 19.18 -12.54 8.87
N ALA A 271 20.15 -11.63 8.90
CA ALA A 271 21.34 -11.69 8.05
C ALA A 271 22.17 -12.97 8.30
N ASN A 272 22.28 -13.41 9.56
CA ASN A 272 22.95 -14.67 9.92
C ASN A 272 22.14 -15.93 9.61
N ALA A 273 20.80 -15.84 9.55
CA ALA A 273 19.93 -16.90 9.04
C ALA A 273 20.06 -17.11 7.51
N GLY A 274 20.78 -16.20 6.84
CA GLY A 274 21.07 -16.25 5.41
C GLY A 274 20.03 -15.54 4.56
N CYS A 275 19.24 -14.64 5.14
CA CYS A 275 18.34 -13.77 4.37
C CYS A 275 19.17 -12.94 3.39
N ARG A 276 18.83 -13.02 2.10
CA ARG A 276 19.47 -12.23 1.04
C ARG A 276 18.72 -10.93 0.78
N VAL A 277 17.46 -10.87 1.18
CA VAL A 277 16.65 -9.66 1.24
C VAL A 277 16.17 -9.50 2.67
N ILE A 278 16.29 -8.31 3.25
CA ILE A 278 15.70 -7.95 4.55
C ILE A 278 14.82 -6.74 4.33
N VAL A 279 13.64 -6.74 4.93
CA VAL A 279 12.71 -5.61 4.95
C VAL A 279 12.29 -5.29 6.37
N ASP A 280 12.23 -4.00 6.69
CA ASP A 280 11.63 -3.50 7.93
C ASP A 280 10.77 -2.24 7.69
N ASP A 281 9.94 -1.94 8.67
CA ASP A 281 9.01 -0.81 8.69
C ASP A 281 9.20 0.11 9.91
N VAL A 282 10.36 0.07 10.57
CA VAL A 282 10.55 0.66 11.89
C VAL A 282 11.36 1.96 11.81
N SER A 283 10.66 3.09 11.93
CA SER A 283 11.28 4.41 11.93
C SER A 283 11.63 4.90 13.35
N TRP A 284 12.87 5.38 13.55
CA TRP A 284 13.38 5.79 14.87
C TRP A 284 13.64 7.30 14.97
N LEU A 285 12.77 8.01 15.68
CA LEU A 285 12.74 9.49 15.75
C LEU A 285 13.75 10.10 16.73
N ASP A 286 14.32 9.29 17.62
CA ASP A 286 15.35 9.67 18.60
C ASP A 286 16.76 9.22 18.17
N THR A 287 16.90 8.68 16.95
CA THR A 287 18.21 8.43 16.33
C THR A 287 18.67 9.63 15.49
N PRO A 288 19.97 9.78 15.22
CA PRO A 288 20.48 10.93 14.47
C PRO A 288 19.87 11.06 13.06
N HIS A 289 19.40 12.27 12.73
CA HIS A 289 18.88 12.60 11.38
C HIS A 289 19.95 13.22 10.47
N PHE A 290 20.87 13.98 11.06
CA PHE A 290 21.93 14.68 10.32
C PHE A 290 23.22 13.84 10.14
N GLU A 291 23.23 12.59 10.61
CA GLU A 291 24.36 11.66 10.49
C GLU A 291 23.90 10.20 10.61
N ASP A 292 24.75 9.25 10.27
CA ASP A 292 24.40 7.82 10.41
C ASP A 292 24.40 7.41 11.90
N GLY A 293 23.21 7.14 12.43
CA GLY A 293 23.01 6.55 13.76
C GLY A 293 23.43 5.09 13.89
N ILE A 294 23.32 4.53 15.10
CA ILE A 294 23.71 3.14 15.39
C ILE A 294 22.95 2.10 14.53
N ILE A 295 21.70 2.40 14.19
CA ILE A 295 20.87 1.54 13.33
C ILE A 295 21.32 1.64 11.88
N ALA A 296 21.44 2.86 11.35
CA ALA A 296 21.98 3.12 10.01
C ALA A 296 23.36 2.46 9.79
N GLN A 297 24.24 2.55 10.79
CA GLN A 297 25.55 1.89 10.77
C GLN A 297 25.45 0.35 10.76
N THR A 298 24.47 -0.22 11.48
CA THR A 298 24.22 -1.67 11.50
C THR A 298 23.71 -2.13 10.13
N VAL A 299 22.73 -1.43 9.55
CA VAL A 299 22.21 -1.67 8.20
C VAL A 299 23.33 -1.63 7.17
N ALA A 300 24.11 -0.54 7.13
CA ALA A 300 25.26 -0.40 6.24
C ALA A 300 26.28 -1.56 6.43
N GLY A 301 26.54 -1.93 7.69
CA GLY A 301 27.45 -3.01 8.04
C GLY A 301 27.00 -4.39 7.54
N VAL A 302 25.71 -4.72 7.65
CA VAL A 302 25.20 -6.00 7.15
C VAL A 302 25.12 -6.05 5.64
N ILE A 303 24.74 -4.95 4.97
CA ILE A 303 24.78 -4.86 3.50
C ILE A 303 26.20 -5.13 3.00
N ALA A 304 27.19 -4.41 3.55
CA ALA A 304 28.58 -4.52 3.13
C ALA A 304 29.19 -5.90 3.43
N SER A 305 28.88 -6.50 4.59
CA SER A 305 29.49 -7.76 5.03
C SER A 305 28.81 -9.02 4.48
N LYS A 306 27.52 -8.95 4.14
CA LYS A 306 26.74 -10.12 3.67
C LYS A 306 26.37 -10.05 2.19
N GLY A 307 26.43 -8.88 1.57
CA GLY A 307 26.00 -8.70 0.18
C GLY A 307 24.51 -9.01 0.01
N LEU A 308 23.69 -8.43 0.88
CA LEU A 308 22.23 -8.52 0.86
C LEU A 308 21.59 -7.23 0.34
N VAL A 309 20.33 -7.31 -0.09
CA VAL A 309 19.47 -6.15 -0.33
C VAL A 309 18.72 -5.85 0.95
N TYR A 310 18.76 -4.59 1.40
CA TYR A 310 18.02 -4.12 2.56
C TYR A 310 17.00 -3.09 2.10
N VAL A 311 15.75 -3.25 2.54
CA VAL A 311 14.63 -2.39 2.15
C VAL A 311 13.99 -1.82 3.41
N GLY A 312 13.85 -0.51 3.48
CA GLY A 312 13.19 0.19 4.58
C GLY A 312 11.98 0.98 4.09
N ASN A 313 11.11 1.37 5.00
CA ASN A 313 10.03 2.29 4.69
C ASN A 313 10.54 3.75 4.68
N ALA A 314 9.97 4.61 3.83
CA ALA A 314 10.35 6.04 3.84
C ALA A 314 9.85 6.76 5.11
N GLY A 315 8.86 6.19 5.80
CA GLY A 315 8.16 6.82 6.93
C GLY A 315 6.90 7.55 6.51
N ASN A 316 6.02 7.82 7.48
CA ASN A 316 4.69 8.41 7.26
C ASN A 316 4.60 9.82 7.87
N PHE A 317 5.67 10.60 7.77
CA PHE A 317 5.85 11.83 8.55
C PHE A 317 5.72 13.13 7.75
N ALA A 318 5.43 13.10 6.45
CA ALA A 318 5.36 14.32 5.63
C ALA A 318 4.36 15.38 6.14
N ARG A 319 3.32 14.95 6.88
CA ARG A 319 2.32 15.84 7.51
C ARG A 319 2.59 16.13 8.99
N GLN A 320 3.70 15.62 9.52
CA GLN A 320 4.06 15.61 10.94
C GLN A 320 5.52 16.02 11.13
N HIS A 321 6.10 16.73 10.17
CA HIS A 321 7.52 17.03 10.14
C HIS A 321 7.78 18.54 9.95
N TYR A 322 8.90 19.02 10.49
CA TYR A 322 9.44 20.33 10.24
C TYR A 322 10.96 20.26 10.19
N GLN A 323 11.55 20.80 9.13
CA GLN A 323 12.97 21.13 9.12
C GLN A 323 13.17 22.60 8.74
N GLY A 324 14.08 23.27 9.44
CA GLY A 324 14.45 24.64 9.10
C GLY A 324 15.47 25.28 10.03
N GLN A 325 16.15 26.30 9.51
CA GLN A 325 17.09 27.10 10.28
C GLN A 325 16.41 27.80 11.46
N PHE A 326 17.03 27.75 12.65
CA PHE A 326 16.54 28.48 13.80
C PHE A 326 16.40 29.98 13.49
N ARG A 327 15.17 30.48 13.52
CA ARG A 327 14.85 31.89 13.36
C ARG A 327 14.32 32.50 14.65
N ASP A 328 15.08 33.43 15.22
CA ASP A 328 14.71 34.19 16.40
C ASP A 328 13.53 35.14 16.12
N GLN A 329 12.47 35.09 16.93
CA GLN A 329 11.33 36.01 16.86
C GLN A 329 11.66 37.43 17.33
N GLY A 330 12.68 37.60 18.16
CA GLY A 330 13.10 38.90 18.70
C GLY A 330 12.07 39.57 19.63
N GLY A 331 12.37 40.80 20.04
CA GLY A 331 11.48 41.59 20.92
C GLY A 331 11.21 40.88 22.26
N SER A 332 9.93 40.79 22.65
CA SER A 332 9.51 40.05 23.85
C SER A 332 9.59 38.53 23.71
N LEU A 333 9.79 38.03 22.48
CA LEU A 333 9.94 36.61 22.16
C LEU A 333 11.38 36.30 21.70
N ALA A 334 12.35 37.13 22.08
CA ALA A 334 13.76 36.86 21.79
C ALA A 334 14.18 35.48 22.30
N GLY A 335 14.88 34.73 21.45
CA GLY A 335 15.31 33.35 21.70
C GLY A 335 14.26 32.27 21.37
N TRP A 336 13.02 32.62 21.04
CA TRP A 336 12.00 31.65 20.61
C TRP A 336 12.01 31.47 19.10
N HIS A 337 11.87 30.23 18.66
CA HIS A 337 11.87 29.84 17.26
C HIS A 337 10.55 30.24 16.56
N ASP A 338 10.65 30.63 15.28
CA ASP A 338 9.51 30.89 14.39
C ASP A 338 9.47 29.86 13.26
N PHE A 339 8.49 28.95 13.31
CA PHE A 339 8.33 27.83 12.39
C PHE A 339 7.81 28.22 11.00
N ARG A 340 7.42 29.48 10.74
CA ARG A 340 6.81 29.84 9.44
C ARG A 340 7.75 29.65 8.25
N THR A 341 7.34 28.83 7.30
CA THR A 341 7.99 28.74 5.99
C THR A 341 7.42 29.82 5.05
N GLY A 342 8.15 30.92 4.85
CA GLY A 342 7.83 31.93 3.83
C GLY A 342 7.09 33.20 4.25
N GLY A 343 6.64 33.32 5.51
CA GLY A 343 6.15 34.57 6.16
C GLY A 343 5.05 35.36 5.41
N THR A 344 3.79 35.35 5.85
CA THR A 344 3.14 36.42 6.65
C THR A 344 2.01 35.83 7.52
N GLY A 345 2.02 34.50 7.71
CA GLY A 345 1.01 33.77 8.48
C GLY A 345 0.88 34.28 9.91
N GLN A 346 -0.36 34.30 10.40
CA GLN A 346 -0.70 34.70 11.77
C GLN A 346 -0.15 33.72 12.83
N TYR A 347 0.07 32.47 12.44
CA TYR A 347 0.49 31.38 13.31
C TYR A 347 2.00 31.10 13.15
N THR A 348 2.77 31.28 14.23
CA THR A 348 4.23 31.17 14.21
C THR A 348 4.78 29.83 14.68
N GLN A 349 3.92 28.95 15.18
CA GLN A 349 4.29 27.69 15.82
C GLN A 349 3.73 26.47 15.08
N VAL A 350 4.12 25.27 15.50
CA VAL A 350 3.42 24.04 15.13
C VAL A 350 2.32 23.75 16.15
N TYR A 351 1.18 23.24 15.68
CA TYR A 351 0.00 22.99 16.51
C TYR A 351 -0.48 21.57 16.32
N ALA A 352 -1.12 21.01 17.35
CA ALA A 352 -1.82 19.73 17.27
C ALA A 352 -3.14 19.79 18.05
N ASN A 353 -4.13 19.03 17.59
CA ASN A 353 -5.39 18.83 18.29
C ASN A 353 -5.39 17.46 18.97
N LEU A 354 -5.69 17.45 20.26
CA LEU A 354 -5.74 16.24 21.09
C LEU A 354 -7.16 16.03 21.60
N PRO A 355 -7.94 15.08 21.05
CA PRO A 355 -9.20 14.65 21.65
C PRO A 355 -8.96 14.01 23.03
N PRO A 356 -10.02 13.71 23.83
CA PRO A 356 -9.87 12.89 25.04
C PRO A 356 -9.15 11.57 24.75
N GLY A 357 -8.06 11.29 25.45
CA GLY A 357 -7.17 10.14 25.22
C GLY A 357 -6.14 10.33 24.10
N GLY A 358 -6.26 11.41 23.32
CA GLY A 358 -5.32 11.80 22.27
C GLY A 358 -3.94 12.12 22.84
N HIS A 359 -2.90 11.71 22.11
CA HIS A 359 -1.51 11.93 22.50
C HIS A 359 -0.76 12.69 21.41
N ALA A 360 0.13 13.59 21.82
CA ALA A 360 1.12 14.20 20.94
C ALA A 360 2.53 14.06 21.54
N GLY A 361 3.47 13.64 20.71
CA GLY A 361 4.90 13.59 21.00
C GLY A 361 5.66 14.52 20.06
N VAL A 362 6.71 15.16 20.57
CA VAL A 362 7.60 16.00 19.76
C VAL A 362 9.04 15.55 19.99
N PHE A 363 9.72 15.23 18.89
CA PHE A 363 11.13 14.88 18.85
C PHE A 363 11.84 16.01 18.12
N LEU A 364 12.68 16.76 18.82
CA LEU A 364 13.44 17.87 18.29
C LEU A 364 14.92 17.51 18.25
N GLN A 365 15.55 17.66 17.10
CA GLN A 365 17.00 17.59 16.94
C GLN A 365 17.56 18.85 16.29
N TRP A 366 18.86 19.06 16.42
CA TRP A 366 19.58 20.10 15.67
C TRP A 366 20.89 19.58 15.09
N ASP A 367 21.42 20.26 14.07
CA ASP A 367 22.54 19.78 13.22
C ASP A 367 23.93 19.75 13.88
N ASP A 368 23.99 19.74 15.20
CA ASP A 368 25.19 19.32 15.92
C ASP A 368 25.40 17.81 15.78
N ARG A 369 26.63 17.37 16.07
CA ARG A 369 26.97 15.94 16.08
C ARG A 369 26.45 15.30 17.37
N PHE A 370 25.85 14.12 17.28
CA PHE A 370 25.44 13.33 18.45
C PHE A 370 26.63 13.06 19.38
N GLY A 371 26.36 13.14 20.70
CA GLY A 371 27.33 13.06 21.78
C GLY A 371 28.28 14.26 21.91
N HIS A 372 28.08 15.34 21.14
CA HIS A 372 28.99 16.48 21.05
C HIS A 372 28.28 17.84 20.99
N SER A 373 26.98 17.88 21.28
CA SER A 373 26.21 19.12 21.24
C SER A 373 26.64 20.08 22.35
N GLY A 374 26.95 21.32 21.95
CA GLY A 374 27.20 22.45 22.86
C GLY A 374 26.26 23.63 22.60
N ASN A 375 25.32 23.48 21.67
CA ASN A 375 24.20 24.39 21.49
C ASN A 375 23.01 23.81 22.25
N ASP A 376 22.26 24.67 22.93
CA ASP A 376 21.24 24.27 23.89
C ASP A 376 19.89 24.84 23.44
N TYR A 377 18.95 23.95 23.19
CA TYR A 377 17.58 24.26 22.82
C TYR A 377 16.64 23.58 23.79
N ASN A 378 15.62 24.29 24.25
CA ASN A 378 14.56 23.73 25.09
C ASN A 378 13.29 23.55 24.27
N LEU A 379 12.58 22.46 24.53
CA LEU A 379 11.32 22.11 23.91
C LEU A 379 10.17 22.23 24.92
N TYR A 380 9.05 22.81 24.49
CA TYR A 380 7.84 22.92 25.30
C TYR A 380 6.61 22.56 24.48
N LEU A 381 5.71 21.82 25.10
CA LEU A 381 4.36 21.58 24.61
C LEU A 381 3.39 22.32 25.53
N CYS A 382 2.63 23.25 24.98
CA CYS A 382 1.81 24.18 25.75
C CYS A 382 0.35 24.14 25.28
N THR A 383 -0.57 24.56 26.13
CA THR A 383 -1.91 25.00 25.71
C THR A 383 -1.82 26.31 24.91
N MET A 384 -2.91 26.67 24.22
CA MET A 384 -3.03 27.95 23.50
C MET A 384 -2.88 29.20 24.38
N ASP A 385 -3.12 29.12 25.69
CA ASP A 385 -2.93 30.23 26.64
C ASP A 385 -1.51 30.30 27.24
N GLY A 386 -0.62 29.39 26.85
CA GLY A 386 0.78 29.35 27.27
C GLY A 386 1.05 28.53 28.53
N THR A 387 0.06 27.77 29.03
CA THR A 387 0.29 26.81 30.11
C THR A 387 1.13 25.64 29.60
N ILE A 388 2.26 25.38 30.24
CA ILE A 388 3.15 24.27 29.89
C ILE A 388 2.49 22.94 30.31
N LEU A 389 2.36 22.03 29.36
CA LEU A 389 1.83 20.67 29.54
C LEU A 389 2.97 19.65 29.66
N ALA A 390 4.01 19.81 28.86
CA ALA A 390 5.23 19.02 28.87
C ALA A 390 6.42 19.88 28.42
N SER A 391 7.62 19.51 28.84
CA SER A 391 8.84 20.21 28.43
C SER A 391 10.05 19.31 28.55
N SER A 392 11.06 19.57 27.72
CA SER A 392 12.39 19.00 27.81
C SER A 392 13.40 20.16 27.76
N MET A 393 14.33 20.17 28.70
CA MET A 393 15.18 21.33 29.02
C MET A 393 16.56 20.88 29.53
N ASP A 394 17.01 19.71 29.09
CA ASP A 394 18.31 19.20 29.51
C ASP A 394 19.41 20.11 28.93
N VAL A 395 20.49 20.30 29.67
CA VAL A 395 21.53 21.26 29.26
C VAL A 395 22.58 20.55 28.42
N GLN A 396 22.65 20.87 27.13
CA GLN A 396 23.75 20.41 26.27
C GLN A 396 24.98 21.31 26.43
N ASN A 397 26.06 20.74 26.98
CA ASN A 397 27.25 21.50 27.40
C ASN A 397 28.56 21.08 26.70
N GLY A 398 28.45 20.34 25.59
CA GLY A 398 29.56 19.98 24.69
C GLY A 398 29.83 18.49 24.57
N ASN A 399 29.08 17.64 25.28
CA ASN A 399 29.24 16.18 25.28
C ASN A 399 27.90 15.43 25.35
N ASP A 400 26.82 16.10 24.96
CA ASP A 400 25.44 15.60 25.04
C ASP A 400 24.86 15.45 23.62
N ASP A 401 23.75 14.75 23.50
CA ASP A 401 23.05 14.60 22.22
C ASP A 401 22.25 15.87 21.88
N PRO A 402 22.18 16.26 20.60
CA PRO A 402 21.36 17.38 20.15
C PRO A 402 19.89 16.97 20.04
N LEU A 403 19.27 16.59 21.17
CA LEU A 403 17.95 15.99 21.22
C LEU A 403 17.13 16.54 22.40
N GLU A 404 15.88 16.89 22.12
CA GLU A 404 14.87 17.14 23.13
C GLU A 404 13.59 16.37 22.78
N VAL A 405 12.97 15.72 23.75
CA VAL A 405 11.74 14.95 23.53
C VAL A 405 10.70 15.30 24.58
N ALA A 406 9.51 15.71 24.15
CA ALA A 406 8.40 16.01 25.06
C ALA A 406 7.09 15.42 24.52
N GLY A 407 6.28 14.84 25.39
CA GLY A 407 4.98 14.26 25.02
C GLY A 407 3.90 14.53 26.05
N PHE A 408 2.65 14.60 25.59
CA PHE A 408 1.49 14.83 26.44
C PHE A 408 0.28 14.04 25.96
N THR A 409 -0.44 13.43 26.91
CA THR A 409 -1.72 12.76 26.67
C THR A 409 -2.83 13.58 27.30
N ASN A 410 -3.88 13.88 26.53
CA ASN A 410 -5.04 14.59 27.05
C ASN A 410 -5.96 13.64 27.82
N GLU A 411 -5.76 13.53 29.13
CA GLU A 411 -6.65 12.77 30.02
C GLU A 411 -7.98 13.50 30.34
N GLY A 412 -8.15 14.72 29.82
CA GLY A 412 -9.35 15.53 30.01
C GLY A 412 -10.55 15.04 29.20
N ALA A 413 -11.75 15.45 29.61
CA ALA A 413 -12.99 15.09 28.94
C ALA A 413 -13.31 15.91 27.68
N GLN A 414 -12.47 16.89 27.32
CA GLN A 414 -12.66 17.80 26.19
C GLN A 414 -11.41 17.81 25.32
N ALA A 415 -11.58 18.03 24.01
CA ALA A 415 -10.46 18.22 23.10
C ALA A 415 -9.66 19.48 23.46
N LEU A 416 -8.36 19.43 23.19
CA LEU A 416 -7.40 20.49 23.50
C LEU A 416 -6.51 20.76 22.29
N ASP A 417 -6.34 22.04 21.95
CA ASP A 417 -5.30 22.46 21.02
C ASP A 417 -4.01 22.75 21.80
N VAL A 418 -2.92 22.14 21.34
CA VAL A 418 -1.58 22.30 21.90
C VAL A 418 -0.64 22.96 20.89
N VAL A 419 0.39 23.61 21.41
CA VAL A 419 1.36 24.43 20.67
C VAL A 419 2.77 23.95 21.02
N VAL A 420 3.58 23.72 20.00
CA VAL A 420 5.01 23.43 20.13
C VAL A 420 5.78 24.73 20.22
N TRP A 421 6.67 24.85 21.20
CA TRP A 421 7.61 25.96 21.32
C TRP A 421 9.04 25.46 21.46
N VAL A 422 9.95 26.09 20.72
CA VAL A 422 11.40 25.83 20.83
C VAL A 422 12.11 27.12 21.21
N LYS A 423 13.01 27.04 22.19
CA LYS A 423 13.79 28.17 22.66
C LYS A 423 15.27 27.86 22.60
N LYS A 424 16.05 28.71 21.94
CA LYS A 424 17.52 28.65 22.03
C LYS A 424 17.98 29.25 23.35
N THR A 425 18.55 28.44 24.21
CA THR A 425 19.03 28.82 25.55
C THR A 425 20.51 29.22 25.51
N ALA A 426 21.34 28.53 24.73
CA ALA A 426 22.74 28.87 24.53
C ALA A 426 23.25 28.46 23.14
N GLY A 427 24.40 29.04 22.74
CA GLY A 427 25.08 28.69 21.50
C GLY A 427 24.58 29.40 20.24
N GLU A 428 25.02 28.88 19.09
CA GLU A 428 24.74 29.37 17.75
C GLU A 428 23.38 28.89 17.24
N ALA A 429 22.80 29.63 16.29
CA ALA A 429 21.61 29.18 15.58
C ALA A 429 21.97 27.97 14.70
N ARG A 430 21.12 26.94 14.76
CA ARG A 430 21.30 25.64 14.09
C ARG A 430 20.11 25.31 13.21
N GLU A 431 20.29 24.36 12.31
CA GLU A 431 19.17 23.74 11.64
C GLU A 431 18.42 22.86 12.63
N LEU A 432 17.10 22.99 12.67
CA LEU A 432 16.24 22.17 13.51
C LEU A 432 15.54 21.15 12.65
N GLU A 433 15.42 19.93 13.19
CA GLU A 433 14.62 18.82 12.68
C GLU A 433 13.58 18.50 13.76
N ALA A 434 12.30 18.44 13.42
CA ALA A 434 11.25 18.17 14.38
C ALA A 434 10.17 17.24 13.82
N TYR A 435 9.89 16.15 14.53
CA TYR A 435 8.77 15.25 14.28
C TYR A 435 7.69 15.46 15.34
N ILE A 436 6.45 15.66 14.91
CA ILE A 436 5.28 15.91 15.74
C ILE A 436 4.33 14.75 15.55
N THR A 437 4.50 13.70 16.37
CA THR A 437 3.65 12.52 16.30
C THR A 437 2.32 12.78 16.96
N ALA A 438 1.25 12.23 16.37
CA ALA A 438 -0.10 12.31 16.93
C ALA A 438 -0.76 10.94 16.85
N SER A 439 -1.36 10.48 17.96
CA SER A 439 -2.00 9.18 18.06
C SER A 439 -3.30 9.23 18.85
N ASN A 440 -4.05 8.12 18.87
CA ASN A 440 -5.37 8.01 19.51
C ASN A 440 -6.38 9.05 19.01
N GLY A 441 -6.40 9.28 17.70
CA GLY A 441 -7.30 10.25 17.06
C GLY A 441 -6.83 11.71 17.13
N ALA A 442 -5.68 11.99 17.74
CA ALA A 442 -5.02 13.29 17.63
C ALA A 442 -4.51 13.53 16.20
N TRP A 443 -4.35 14.80 15.82
CA TRP A 443 -3.84 15.20 14.51
C TRP A 443 -3.08 16.53 14.57
N VAL A 444 -2.22 16.77 13.57
CA VAL A 444 -1.33 17.93 13.48
C VAL A 444 -1.84 18.90 12.42
N TYR A 445 -1.75 20.20 12.73
CA TYR A 445 -2.09 21.28 11.80
C TYR A 445 -0.95 21.48 10.79
N THR A 446 -1.28 21.60 9.50
CA THR A 446 -0.29 21.56 8.42
C THR A 446 0.31 22.92 8.05
N GLU A 447 -0.15 24.02 8.64
CA GLU A 447 0.21 25.40 8.25
C GLU A 447 1.71 25.71 8.31
N ASN A 448 2.45 25.04 9.20
CA ASN A 448 3.89 25.23 9.39
C ASN A 448 4.67 23.90 9.32
N ILE A 449 4.08 22.88 8.69
CA ILE A 449 4.70 21.58 8.45
C ILE A 449 5.49 21.64 7.14
N VAL A 450 6.64 20.96 7.12
CA VAL A 450 7.53 20.85 5.97
C VAL A 450 7.67 19.39 5.61
N ALA A 451 7.14 18.99 4.45
CA ALA A 451 7.21 17.59 4.03
C ALA A 451 8.62 17.16 3.59
N ALA A 452 9.44 18.09 3.08
CA ALA A 452 10.81 17.78 2.66
C ALA A 452 11.66 17.34 3.86
N ASP A 453 12.59 16.42 3.62
CA ASP A 453 13.52 15.84 4.59
C ASP A 453 12.85 15.02 5.73
N SER A 454 11.62 14.55 5.55
CA SER A 454 10.86 13.84 6.58
C SER A 454 11.13 12.33 6.67
N ILE A 455 12.17 11.84 5.97
CA ILE A 455 12.59 10.44 6.04
C ILE A 455 13.54 10.28 7.23
N THR A 456 13.25 9.34 8.12
CA THR A 456 14.02 9.19 9.35
C THR A 456 15.45 8.72 9.09
N GLY A 457 16.37 9.12 9.97
CA GLY A 457 17.80 8.91 9.78
C GLY A 457 18.23 7.45 9.58
N ASN A 458 17.45 6.50 10.10
CA ASN A 458 17.72 5.07 9.96
C ASN A 458 17.38 4.51 8.57
N HIS A 459 16.60 5.22 7.73
CA HIS A 459 16.19 4.79 6.38
C HIS A 459 16.87 5.58 5.26
N VAL A 460 17.88 6.38 5.58
CA VAL A 460 18.62 7.17 4.58
C VAL A 460 20.00 6.58 4.30
N VAL A 461 20.22 5.30 4.60
CA VAL A 461 21.49 4.61 4.34
C VAL A 461 21.72 4.54 2.81
N PRO A 462 22.92 4.90 2.29
CA PRO A 462 23.14 5.00 0.85
C PRO A 462 22.82 3.73 0.04
N ASP A 463 23.14 2.55 0.56
CA ASP A 463 22.96 1.26 -0.13
C ASP A 463 21.67 0.51 0.26
N GLU A 464 20.87 1.07 1.17
CA GLU A 464 19.49 0.63 1.48
C GLU A 464 18.53 1.13 0.40
N ILE A 465 17.40 0.45 0.21
CA ILE A 465 16.29 0.93 -0.63
C ILE A 465 15.18 1.45 0.29
N ALA A 466 14.98 2.75 0.36
CA ALA A 466 13.89 3.39 1.08
C ALA A 466 12.67 3.54 0.16
N VAL A 467 11.51 3.11 0.65
CA VAL A 467 10.30 2.98 -0.17
C VAL A 467 9.20 3.93 0.30
N ALA A 468 8.82 4.86 -0.57
CA ALA A 468 7.65 5.71 -0.41
C ALA A 468 6.35 4.98 -0.78
N ALA A 469 5.20 5.53 -0.37
CA ALA A 469 3.90 4.90 -0.55
C ALA A 469 3.06 5.61 -1.62
N ALA A 470 2.38 4.82 -2.45
CA ALA A 470 1.30 5.27 -3.31
C ALA A 470 0.16 4.24 -3.29
N ASP A 471 -1.08 4.71 -3.18
CA ASP A 471 -2.26 3.85 -3.10
C ASP A 471 -2.34 2.93 -4.31
N VAL A 472 -2.46 1.63 -4.10
CA VAL A 472 -2.68 0.64 -5.15
C VAL A 472 -3.91 0.95 -6.02
N ALA A 473 -4.92 1.61 -5.45
CA ALA A 473 -6.12 2.06 -6.17
C ALA A 473 -5.87 3.30 -7.05
N SER A 474 -4.83 4.07 -6.76
CA SER A 474 -4.39 5.24 -7.54
C SER A 474 -2.86 5.31 -7.63
N PRO A 475 -2.23 4.35 -8.33
CA PRO A 475 -0.78 4.12 -8.21
C PRO A 475 0.07 5.22 -8.88
N SER A 476 -0.57 6.22 -9.50
CA SER A 476 0.04 7.43 -10.03
C SER A 476 0.00 8.63 -9.07
N THR A 477 -0.53 8.46 -7.86
CA THR A 477 -0.64 9.51 -6.85
C THR A 477 0.05 9.08 -5.57
N LEU A 478 1.10 9.81 -5.19
CA LEU A 478 1.83 9.56 -3.96
C LEU A 478 0.92 9.79 -2.75
N GLU A 479 1.06 8.95 -1.73
CA GLU A 479 0.34 9.11 -0.49
C GLU A 479 0.79 10.38 0.23
N GLY A 480 -0.18 11.19 0.66
CA GLY A 480 0.15 12.51 1.19
C GLY A 480 0.78 12.48 2.58
N PHE A 481 0.84 11.31 3.23
CA PHE A 481 1.60 11.08 4.46
C PHE A 481 3.03 10.58 4.18
N SER A 482 3.31 10.04 2.99
CA SER A 482 4.59 9.42 2.66
C SER A 482 5.69 10.46 2.80
N SER A 483 6.72 10.15 3.58
CA SER A 483 7.84 11.04 3.80
C SER A 483 8.60 11.34 2.50
N HIS A 484 9.12 12.56 2.41
CA HIS A 484 9.88 13.04 1.25
C HIS A 484 11.31 13.34 1.66
N GLY A 485 12.25 13.19 0.73
CA GLY A 485 13.58 13.76 0.90
C GLY A 485 13.75 15.10 0.17
N PRO A 486 14.95 15.36 -0.38
CA PRO A 486 16.15 14.57 -0.13
C PRO A 486 16.52 14.57 1.36
N ALA A 487 17.38 13.66 1.79
CA ALA A 487 17.82 13.59 3.18
C ALA A 487 19.09 14.43 3.42
N THR A 488 19.06 15.29 4.43
CA THR A 488 20.19 16.17 4.77
C THR A 488 21.20 15.50 5.69
N ILE A 489 22.47 15.45 5.27
CA ILE A 489 23.59 14.97 6.09
C ILE A 489 24.54 16.12 6.43
N ARG A 490 25.02 16.15 7.68
CA ARG A 490 25.96 17.16 8.20
C ARG A 490 27.25 16.51 8.69
N TRP A 491 27.15 15.27 9.20
CA TRP A 491 28.31 14.53 9.70
C TRP A 491 28.45 13.15 9.02
N PRO A 492 29.69 12.67 8.80
CA PRO A 492 30.97 13.33 9.11
C PRO A 492 31.33 14.47 8.14
N ALA A 493 30.58 14.62 7.05
CA ALA A 493 30.73 15.72 6.09
C ALA A 493 29.35 16.15 5.57
N PRO A 494 29.14 17.46 5.32
CA PRO A 494 27.89 17.94 4.75
C PRO A 494 27.62 17.34 3.37
N GLY A 495 26.39 16.87 3.18
CA GLY A 495 25.94 16.24 1.95
C GLY A 495 24.43 16.08 1.94
N VAL A 496 23.93 15.55 0.83
CA VAL A 496 22.51 15.27 0.63
C VAL A 496 22.41 13.88 0.02
N ARG A 497 21.45 13.08 0.50
CA ARG A 497 21.18 11.75 -0.04
C ARG A 497 19.86 11.75 -0.78
N GLN A 498 19.87 11.12 -1.96
CA GLN A 498 18.70 10.97 -2.81
C GLN A 498 17.83 9.86 -2.25
N LYS A 499 16.88 10.23 -1.39
CA LYS A 499 15.89 9.36 -0.75
C LYS A 499 14.50 10.01 -0.84
N PRO A 500 13.40 9.26 -1.00
CA PRO A 500 13.35 7.80 -1.10
C PRO A 500 13.99 7.33 -2.42
N ASP A 501 14.29 6.04 -2.53
CA ASP A 501 14.87 5.51 -3.77
C ASP A 501 13.77 5.18 -4.78
N VAL A 502 12.61 4.72 -4.33
CA VAL A 502 11.45 4.38 -5.16
C VAL A 502 10.15 4.57 -4.37
N ALA A 503 9.01 4.53 -5.05
CA ALA A 503 7.70 4.37 -4.43
C ALA A 503 7.07 3.01 -4.79
N GLY A 504 6.34 2.43 -3.85
CA GLY A 504 5.66 1.14 -4.02
C GLY A 504 4.19 1.19 -3.60
N PRO A 505 3.42 0.12 -3.88
CA PRO A 505 2.00 0.06 -3.58
C PRO A 505 1.73 -0.04 -2.08
N ASP A 506 0.75 0.69 -1.59
CA ASP A 506 0.09 0.46 -0.30
C ASP A 506 -1.44 0.34 -0.47
N GLY A 507 -2.15 0.16 0.64
CA GLY A 507 -3.61 0.03 0.65
C GLY A 507 -4.14 -1.30 0.12
N GLY A 508 -3.24 -2.26 -0.13
CA GLY A 508 -3.56 -3.60 -0.63
C GLY A 508 -4.34 -4.44 0.37
N VAL A 509 -5.11 -5.39 -0.15
CA VAL A 509 -5.88 -6.36 0.64
C VAL A 509 -4.94 -7.36 1.32
N ILE A 510 -5.28 -7.73 2.56
CA ILE A 510 -4.62 -8.74 3.39
C ILE A 510 -5.66 -9.68 4.01
N SER A 511 -5.22 -10.82 4.56
CA SER A 511 -6.11 -11.80 5.20
C SER A 511 -6.90 -11.22 6.38
N GLY A 512 -6.30 -10.22 7.05
CA GLY A 512 -6.79 -9.68 8.31
C GLY A 512 -6.70 -10.70 9.44
N ALA A 513 -5.65 -11.55 9.43
CA ALA A 513 -5.32 -12.43 10.54
C ALA A 513 -5.37 -11.65 11.87
N GLY A 514 -6.03 -12.24 12.88
CA GLY A 514 -6.23 -11.58 14.17
C GLY A 514 -7.22 -10.40 14.15
N GLY A 515 -7.86 -10.11 13.02
CA GLY A 515 -8.64 -8.88 12.80
C GLY A 515 -7.76 -7.65 12.58
N TRP A 516 -6.49 -7.85 12.21
CA TRP A 516 -5.52 -6.79 11.98
C TRP A 516 -5.74 -6.11 10.63
N GLY A 517 -5.37 -4.82 10.54
CA GLY A 517 -5.54 -3.98 9.35
C GLY A 517 -6.82 -3.14 9.36
N SER A 518 -7.01 -2.35 8.30
CA SER A 518 -8.16 -1.45 8.15
C SER A 518 -9.30 -2.15 7.43
N TRP A 519 -10.42 -2.36 8.12
CA TRP A 519 -11.63 -2.92 7.50
C TRP A 519 -12.39 -1.85 6.71
N ASP A 520 -12.46 -1.99 5.38
CA ASP A 520 -13.12 -1.03 4.48
C ASP A 520 -14.62 -1.32 4.27
N GLY A 521 -15.16 -2.37 4.89
CA GLY A 521 -16.52 -2.86 4.66
C GLY A 521 -16.60 -4.11 3.78
N LEU A 522 -15.51 -4.46 3.09
CA LEU A 522 -15.38 -5.59 2.16
C LEU A 522 -14.21 -6.52 2.52
N ALA A 523 -13.05 -5.94 2.83
CA ALA A 523 -11.82 -6.66 3.16
C ALA A 523 -10.98 -5.87 4.19
N TYR A 524 -10.00 -6.55 4.79
CA TYR A 524 -8.94 -5.87 5.53
C TYR A 524 -7.88 -5.36 4.55
N ARG A 525 -7.40 -4.14 4.78
CA ARG A 525 -6.39 -3.46 3.97
C ARG A 525 -5.22 -3.00 4.82
N PHE A 526 -4.03 -3.00 4.23
CA PHE A 526 -2.80 -2.52 4.85
C PHE A 526 -2.28 -1.28 4.13
N TYR A 527 -2.23 -0.16 4.84
CA TYR A 527 -1.78 1.15 4.34
C TYR A 527 -0.46 1.57 4.97
N GLY A 528 0.22 2.50 4.31
CA GLY A 528 1.46 3.09 4.79
C GLY A 528 2.68 2.61 4.02
N THR A 529 3.79 3.32 4.22
CA THR A 529 5.10 2.89 3.68
C THR A 529 5.53 1.52 4.22
N SER A 530 5.01 1.09 5.38
CA SER A 530 5.12 -0.27 5.93
C SER A 530 4.51 -1.34 5.02
N ALA A 531 3.49 -1.01 4.22
CA ALA A 531 2.94 -1.90 3.21
C ALA A 531 3.73 -1.82 1.89
N SER A 532 4.29 -0.67 1.54
CA SER A 532 5.07 -0.49 0.30
C SER A 532 6.45 -1.16 0.33
N ALA A 533 7.16 -1.08 1.45
CA ALA A 533 8.47 -1.70 1.62
C ALA A 533 8.49 -3.22 1.32
N PRO A 534 7.60 -4.06 1.90
CA PRO A 534 7.60 -5.50 1.62
C PRO A 534 7.25 -5.84 0.17
N HIS A 535 6.47 -5.01 -0.53
CA HIS A 535 6.23 -5.19 -1.96
C HIS A 535 7.52 -5.08 -2.78
N VAL A 536 8.32 -4.04 -2.54
CA VAL A 536 9.60 -3.84 -3.24
C VAL A 536 10.63 -4.90 -2.86
N ALA A 537 10.69 -5.28 -1.57
CA ALA A 537 11.54 -6.38 -1.11
C ALA A 537 11.18 -7.72 -1.77
N ALA A 538 9.89 -8.00 -1.90
CA ALA A 538 9.42 -9.21 -2.54
C ALA A 538 9.68 -9.21 -4.06
N LEU A 539 9.55 -8.05 -4.72
CA LEU A 539 9.94 -7.88 -6.13
C LEU A 539 11.44 -8.17 -6.33
N ALA A 540 12.29 -7.65 -5.45
CA ALA A 540 13.73 -7.93 -5.44
C ALA A 540 14.00 -9.44 -5.29
N ALA A 541 13.33 -10.12 -4.35
CA ALA A 541 13.46 -11.57 -4.15
C ALA A 541 12.96 -12.36 -5.37
N LEU A 542 11.83 -11.97 -5.94
CA LEU A 542 11.22 -12.63 -7.10
C LEU A 542 12.18 -12.65 -8.29
N VAL A 543 12.66 -11.47 -8.71
CA VAL A 543 13.53 -11.36 -9.89
C VAL A 543 14.93 -11.94 -9.61
N TRP A 544 15.48 -11.70 -8.42
CA TRP A 544 16.81 -12.22 -8.06
C TRP A 544 16.86 -13.76 -8.02
N SER A 545 15.74 -14.42 -7.74
CA SER A 545 15.67 -15.89 -7.75
C SER A 545 16.04 -16.53 -9.10
N GLY A 546 15.76 -15.86 -10.21
CA GLY A 546 16.16 -16.32 -11.55
C GLY A 546 17.57 -15.92 -11.98
N LYS A 547 18.19 -15.02 -11.22
CA LYS A 547 19.56 -14.53 -11.43
C LYS A 547 20.41 -14.74 -10.17
N PRO A 548 20.52 -15.97 -9.65
CA PRO A 548 21.09 -16.22 -8.32
C PRO A 548 22.55 -15.78 -8.16
N ASN A 549 23.29 -15.66 -9.27
CA ASN A 549 24.68 -15.21 -9.33
C ASN A 549 24.83 -13.68 -9.36
N ALA A 550 23.75 -12.92 -9.56
CA ALA A 550 23.80 -11.47 -9.43
C ALA A 550 24.13 -11.08 -7.99
N THR A 551 24.92 -10.03 -7.85
CA THR A 551 25.26 -9.40 -6.57
C THR A 551 24.09 -8.55 -6.08
N ALA A 552 24.03 -8.27 -4.76
CA ALA A 552 23.04 -7.34 -4.22
C ALA A 552 23.11 -5.95 -4.86
N ALA A 553 24.32 -5.48 -5.19
CA ALA A 553 24.51 -4.20 -5.84
C ALA A 553 23.89 -4.18 -7.25
N GLU A 554 24.17 -5.19 -8.08
CA GLU A 554 23.57 -5.31 -9.41
C GLU A 554 22.04 -5.39 -9.33
N VAL A 555 21.51 -6.10 -8.33
CA VAL A 555 20.07 -6.21 -8.07
C VAL A 555 19.46 -4.87 -7.69
N ARG A 556 20.07 -4.15 -6.75
CA ARG A 556 19.61 -2.81 -6.34
C ARG A 556 19.67 -1.83 -7.52
N GLU A 557 20.81 -1.75 -8.20
CA GLU A 557 20.99 -0.85 -9.34
C GLU A 557 19.98 -1.13 -10.45
N ALA A 558 19.76 -2.41 -10.80
CA ALA A 558 18.78 -2.77 -11.81
C ALA A 558 17.34 -2.42 -11.41
N LEU A 559 16.97 -2.57 -10.13
CA LEU A 559 15.66 -2.18 -9.61
C LEU A 559 15.45 -0.66 -9.71
N LEU A 560 16.46 0.13 -9.36
CA LEU A 560 16.38 1.60 -9.37
C LEU A 560 16.44 2.19 -10.78
N GLU A 561 17.37 1.72 -11.64
CA GLU A 561 17.58 2.26 -12.98
C GLU A 561 16.40 2.00 -13.93
N THR A 562 15.56 1.01 -13.63
CA THR A 562 14.42 0.61 -14.47
C THR A 562 13.07 0.96 -13.87
N ALA A 563 13.07 1.64 -12.72
CA ALA A 563 11.84 2.17 -12.13
C ALA A 563 11.18 3.14 -13.12
N GLN A 564 9.88 2.98 -13.31
CA GLN A 564 9.08 3.81 -14.20
C GLN A 564 8.86 5.17 -13.54
N ASP A 565 9.36 6.22 -14.16
CA ASP A 565 9.19 7.57 -13.65
C ASP A 565 7.70 7.97 -13.62
N ARG A 566 7.21 8.33 -12.42
CA ARG A 566 5.83 8.81 -12.20
C ARG A 566 5.79 10.26 -11.70
N GLY A 567 6.96 10.88 -11.56
CA GLY A 567 7.16 12.24 -11.09
C GLY A 567 7.84 13.12 -12.14
N PRO A 568 8.56 14.16 -11.70
CA PRO A 568 9.51 14.87 -12.56
C PRO A 568 10.63 13.95 -13.06
N LEU A 569 11.03 14.12 -14.33
CA LEU A 569 12.09 13.30 -14.96
C LEU A 569 13.35 13.12 -14.10
N GLY A 570 13.68 11.86 -13.80
CA GLY A 570 14.81 11.44 -12.99
C GLY A 570 14.43 11.23 -11.53
N TRP A 571 15.43 11.32 -10.63
CA TRP A 571 15.14 11.21 -9.20
C TRP A 571 14.38 12.45 -8.70
N ASP A 572 13.31 12.24 -7.94
CA ASP A 572 12.62 13.29 -7.18
C ASP A 572 12.39 12.92 -5.70
N ALA A 573 12.10 13.94 -4.89
CA ALA A 573 11.99 13.85 -3.44
C ALA A 573 10.81 13.01 -2.92
N GLY A 574 9.81 12.72 -3.75
CA GLY A 574 8.63 11.93 -3.39
C GLY A 574 8.64 10.54 -4.00
N TRP A 575 8.83 10.43 -5.32
CA TRP A 575 8.81 9.15 -6.04
C TRP A 575 10.17 8.44 -6.07
N GLY A 576 11.26 9.10 -5.68
CA GLY A 576 12.60 8.59 -5.91
C GLY A 576 12.87 8.48 -7.42
N PHE A 577 13.41 7.34 -7.86
CA PHE A 577 13.56 6.99 -9.27
C PHE A 577 12.25 6.52 -9.93
N GLY A 578 11.16 6.41 -9.17
CA GLY A 578 9.84 6.06 -9.69
C GLY A 578 9.30 4.74 -9.14
N TRP A 579 8.54 4.05 -9.99
CA TRP A 579 7.79 2.85 -9.66
C TRP A 579 8.47 1.58 -10.20
N PRO A 580 8.91 0.65 -9.33
CA PRO A 580 9.55 -0.58 -9.78
C PRO A 580 8.66 -1.46 -10.66
N ASP A 581 9.25 -2.11 -11.65
CA ASP A 581 8.59 -3.03 -12.58
C ASP A 581 9.40 -4.34 -12.67
N ALA A 582 8.74 -5.48 -12.48
CA ALA A 582 9.40 -6.79 -12.48
C ALA A 582 10.16 -7.08 -13.79
N THR A 583 9.59 -6.65 -14.92
CA THR A 583 10.06 -7.02 -16.25
C THR A 583 11.28 -6.21 -16.64
N GLY A 584 11.20 -4.87 -16.55
CA GLY A 584 12.34 -3.99 -16.83
C GLY A 584 13.54 -4.30 -15.93
N PHE A 585 13.26 -4.53 -14.64
CA PHE A 585 14.27 -4.93 -13.66
C PHE A 585 14.97 -6.26 -14.05
N ALA A 586 14.20 -7.29 -14.43
CA ALA A 586 14.78 -8.56 -14.84
C ALA A 586 15.63 -8.46 -16.12
N GLU A 587 15.17 -7.68 -17.09
CA GLU A 587 15.89 -7.42 -18.35
C GLU A 587 17.22 -6.73 -18.11
N ARG A 588 17.25 -5.76 -17.19
CA ARG A 588 18.49 -5.08 -16.79
C ARG A 588 19.50 -6.01 -16.11
N LEU A 589 19.03 -7.11 -15.50
CA LEU A 589 19.84 -8.23 -15.03
C LEU A 589 20.12 -9.30 -16.11
N GLY A 590 19.83 -8.97 -17.38
CA GLY A 590 20.06 -9.82 -18.54
C GLY A 590 19.08 -10.99 -18.67
N ALA A 591 17.87 -10.89 -18.11
CA ALA A 591 16.78 -11.80 -18.47
C ALA A 591 16.33 -11.51 -19.91
N THR A 592 15.97 -12.54 -20.67
CA THR A 592 15.39 -12.34 -21.99
C THR A 592 13.97 -11.77 -21.82
N PRO A 593 13.59 -10.70 -22.54
CA PRO A 593 12.22 -10.19 -22.53
C PRO A 593 11.23 -11.30 -22.80
N SER A 594 10.24 -11.45 -21.92
CA SER A 594 9.15 -12.40 -22.13
C SER A 594 7.93 -11.67 -22.63
N VAL A 595 7.74 -11.65 -23.95
CA VAL A 595 6.62 -10.99 -24.61
C VAL A 595 5.37 -11.88 -24.68
N ARG A 596 4.20 -11.25 -24.78
CA ARG A 596 2.91 -11.93 -24.98
C ARG A 596 2.36 -11.62 -26.37
N ALA A 597 1.35 -12.38 -26.79
CA ALA A 597 0.69 -12.10 -28.06
C ALA A 597 -0.14 -10.82 -27.94
N VAL A 598 0.21 -9.80 -28.71
CA VAL A 598 -0.53 -8.52 -28.74
C VAL A 598 -1.95 -8.76 -29.28
N PRO A 599 -3.01 -8.25 -28.62
CA PRO A 599 -4.39 -8.50 -29.04
C PRO A 599 -4.67 -8.05 -30.49
N GLY A 600 -4.97 -9.02 -31.35
CA GLY A 600 -5.16 -8.79 -32.79
C GLY A 600 -3.97 -9.25 -33.65
N GLY A 601 -2.85 -9.64 -33.02
CA GLY A 601 -1.76 -10.36 -33.64
C GLY A 601 -2.08 -11.83 -33.91
N VAL A 602 -1.26 -12.46 -34.74
CA VAL A 602 -1.35 -13.87 -35.13
C VAL A 602 -0.33 -14.77 -34.42
N GLY A 603 0.64 -14.17 -33.71
CA GLY A 603 1.69 -14.85 -32.97
C GLY A 603 2.23 -14.01 -31.81
N LEU A 604 3.31 -14.50 -31.19
CA LEU A 604 4.11 -13.67 -30.29
C LEU A 604 4.89 -12.65 -31.14
N PRO A 605 5.06 -11.41 -30.63
CA PRO A 605 5.96 -10.45 -31.21
C PRO A 605 7.34 -11.05 -31.42
N THR A 606 8.01 -10.66 -32.50
CA THR A 606 9.40 -11.08 -32.75
C THR A 606 10.30 -9.89 -33.04
N ASP A 607 11.52 -9.99 -32.56
CA ASP A 607 12.64 -9.11 -32.92
C ASP A 607 13.27 -9.67 -34.20
N THR A 608 13.01 -9.02 -35.33
CA THR A 608 13.38 -9.54 -36.66
C THR A 608 14.82 -9.24 -37.06
N ASP A 609 15.48 -8.28 -36.41
CA ASP A 609 16.86 -7.87 -36.71
C ASP A 609 17.85 -8.08 -35.55
N ALA A 610 17.37 -8.62 -34.43
CA ALA A 610 18.11 -8.99 -33.22
C ALA A 610 18.75 -7.78 -32.50
N ASP A 611 18.11 -6.62 -32.55
CA ASP A 611 18.55 -5.40 -31.85
C ASP A 611 17.96 -5.24 -30.43
N GLY A 612 17.03 -6.12 -30.05
CA GLY A 612 16.34 -6.13 -28.77
C GLY A 612 14.93 -5.53 -28.81
N LEU A 613 14.52 -4.90 -29.92
CA LEU A 613 13.19 -4.32 -30.11
C LEU A 613 12.30 -5.27 -30.92
N PHE A 614 11.06 -5.45 -30.47
CA PHE A 614 10.13 -6.41 -31.04
C PHE A 614 9.29 -5.77 -32.15
N ASP A 615 9.91 -5.64 -33.32
CA ASP A 615 9.41 -4.87 -34.46
C ASP A 615 8.33 -5.60 -35.31
N ASP A 616 8.25 -6.92 -35.24
CA ASP A 616 7.10 -7.72 -35.73
C ASP A 616 6.06 -7.88 -34.62
N VAL A 617 5.39 -6.76 -34.28
CA VAL A 617 4.39 -6.65 -33.19
C VAL A 617 3.24 -7.66 -33.34
N ASN A 618 2.84 -7.99 -34.57
CA ASN A 618 1.73 -8.91 -34.81
C ASN A 618 2.16 -10.39 -34.88
N GLY A 619 3.45 -10.68 -34.89
CA GLY A 619 4.01 -12.03 -34.85
C GLY A 619 3.80 -12.83 -36.13
N ASN A 620 3.72 -12.18 -37.30
CA ASN A 620 3.58 -12.86 -38.60
C ASN A 620 4.94 -13.23 -39.23
N GLY A 621 6.03 -12.85 -38.57
CA GLY A 621 7.41 -13.05 -39.00
C GLY A 621 7.94 -11.98 -39.95
N ARG A 622 7.33 -10.79 -39.99
CA ARG A 622 7.77 -9.66 -40.83
C ARG A 622 7.46 -8.33 -40.14
N LYS A 623 8.44 -7.43 -40.13
CA LYS A 623 8.25 -6.00 -39.87
C LYS A 623 7.53 -5.35 -41.06
N ASP A 624 6.26 -4.99 -40.92
CA ASP A 624 5.50 -4.28 -41.95
C ASP A 624 4.46 -3.28 -41.39
N PHE A 625 3.68 -2.68 -42.29
CA PHE A 625 2.71 -1.65 -41.89
C PHE A 625 1.58 -2.18 -40.99
N ALA A 626 1.31 -3.49 -40.99
CA ALA A 626 0.33 -4.09 -40.08
C ALA A 626 0.81 -4.03 -38.62
N ASP A 627 2.12 -4.08 -38.37
CA ASP A 627 2.71 -3.92 -37.04
C ASP A 627 2.50 -2.51 -36.52
N VAL A 628 2.77 -1.48 -37.35
CA VAL A 628 2.50 -0.07 -36.99
C VAL A 628 1.04 0.14 -36.63
N VAL A 629 0.11 -0.44 -37.40
CA VAL A 629 -1.32 -0.33 -37.14
C VAL A 629 -1.70 -1.05 -35.85
N LEU A 630 -1.16 -2.24 -35.61
CA LEU A 630 -1.44 -3.00 -34.39
C LEU A 630 -0.87 -2.29 -33.16
N PHE A 631 0.38 -1.83 -33.23
CA PHE A 631 1.03 -1.04 -32.18
C PHE A 631 0.18 0.18 -31.87
N PHE A 632 -0.17 1.00 -32.86
CA PHE A 632 -1.01 2.18 -32.63
C PHE A 632 -2.35 1.85 -31.95
N ASN A 633 -3.01 0.78 -32.38
CA ASN A 633 -4.30 0.37 -31.83
C ASN A 633 -4.21 -0.24 -30.42
N GLN A 634 -3.08 -0.87 -30.09
CA GLN A 634 -2.85 -1.58 -28.84
C GLN A 634 -1.83 -0.89 -27.93
N MET A 635 -1.46 0.37 -28.21
CA MET A 635 -0.41 1.09 -27.48
C MET A 635 -0.63 1.09 -25.97
N THR A 636 -1.86 1.35 -25.53
CA THR A 636 -2.23 1.28 -24.10
C THR A 636 -2.09 -0.15 -23.56
N TRP A 637 -2.51 -1.16 -24.33
CA TRP A 637 -2.39 -2.54 -23.90
C TRP A 637 -0.93 -2.98 -23.80
N ILE A 638 -0.09 -2.63 -24.78
CA ILE A 638 1.36 -2.90 -24.80
C ILE A 638 2.01 -2.20 -23.60
N ALA A 639 1.68 -0.92 -23.37
CA ALA A 639 2.14 -0.16 -22.22
C ALA A 639 1.72 -0.75 -20.86
N GLU A 640 0.66 -1.57 -20.81
CA GLU A 640 0.18 -2.21 -19.58
C GLU A 640 0.67 -3.65 -19.41
N ASN A 641 0.93 -4.38 -20.51
CA ASN A 641 1.09 -5.84 -20.50
C ASN A 641 2.42 -6.35 -21.05
N GLU A 642 3.15 -5.53 -21.79
CA GLU A 642 4.43 -5.90 -22.41
C GLU A 642 5.62 -5.24 -21.71
N PRO A 643 6.83 -5.80 -21.87
CA PRO A 643 8.05 -5.13 -21.46
C PRO A 643 8.22 -3.80 -22.17
N VAL A 644 8.34 -2.69 -21.44
CA VAL A 644 8.47 -1.36 -22.06
C VAL A 644 9.73 -1.30 -22.93
N ALA A 645 10.87 -1.80 -22.45
CA ALA A 645 12.13 -1.76 -23.20
C ALA A 645 12.10 -2.56 -24.51
N ALA A 646 11.21 -3.55 -24.65
CA ALA A 646 11.05 -4.33 -25.87
C ALA A 646 10.26 -3.60 -26.97
N PHE A 647 9.52 -2.55 -26.61
CA PHE A 647 8.65 -1.80 -27.51
C PHE A 647 8.88 -0.27 -27.47
N ASP A 648 9.81 0.22 -26.65
CA ASP A 648 10.26 1.62 -26.58
C ASP A 648 11.31 1.88 -27.68
N ASP A 649 10.83 1.84 -28.92
CA ASP A 649 11.61 2.06 -30.13
C ASP A 649 12.39 3.39 -30.11
N ASN A 650 11.87 4.39 -29.39
CA ASN A 650 12.48 5.72 -29.32
C ASN A 650 13.45 5.90 -28.13
N GLY A 651 13.45 4.97 -27.18
CA GLY A 651 14.38 4.91 -26.03
C GLY A 651 14.12 5.96 -24.95
N ASN A 652 12.88 6.41 -24.77
CA ASN A 652 12.52 7.43 -23.76
C ASN A 652 11.97 6.85 -22.45
N GLY A 653 11.96 5.53 -22.31
CA GLY A 653 11.52 4.79 -21.12
C GLY A 653 10.01 4.61 -21.02
N ARG A 654 9.23 4.87 -22.07
CA ARG A 654 7.76 4.71 -22.05
C ARG A 654 7.21 4.38 -23.43
N ILE A 655 6.07 3.72 -23.45
CA ILE A 655 5.32 3.43 -24.68
C ILE A 655 4.40 4.61 -25.01
N ASP A 656 4.70 5.33 -26.10
CA ASP A 656 3.91 6.46 -26.57
C ASP A 656 3.83 6.55 -28.12
N PHE A 657 3.26 7.64 -28.62
CA PHE A 657 3.10 7.82 -30.07
C PHE A 657 4.43 7.99 -30.82
N ALA A 658 5.50 8.38 -30.13
CA ALA A 658 6.84 8.48 -30.71
C ALA A 658 7.39 7.11 -31.11
N ASP A 659 7.06 6.04 -30.38
CA ASP A 659 7.44 4.67 -30.76
C ASP A 659 6.78 4.24 -32.05
N VAL A 660 5.46 4.45 -32.17
CA VAL A 660 4.71 4.14 -33.40
C VAL A 660 5.26 4.92 -34.59
N VAL A 661 5.59 6.19 -34.41
CA VAL A 661 6.20 7.02 -35.45
C VAL A 661 7.60 6.52 -35.79
N TRP A 662 8.38 6.09 -34.80
CA TRP A 662 9.69 5.51 -35.02
C TRP A 662 9.57 4.23 -35.86
N LEU A 663 8.73 3.28 -35.45
CA LEU A 663 8.51 2.01 -36.15
C LEU A 663 8.06 2.26 -37.60
N PHE A 664 7.12 3.20 -37.81
CA PHE A 664 6.66 3.58 -39.16
C PHE A 664 7.78 4.12 -40.06
N ASN A 665 8.71 4.90 -39.51
CA ASN A 665 9.81 5.48 -40.28
C ASN A 665 10.94 4.48 -40.56
N HIS A 666 10.95 3.33 -39.88
CA HIS A 666 11.99 2.31 -39.98
C HIS A 666 11.49 0.97 -40.55
N LEU A 667 10.31 0.96 -41.20
CA LEU A 667 9.79 -0.17 -41.98
C LEU A 667 10.61 -0.52 -43.23
#